data_AF-A0A9W4JFQ5-F1
#
_entry.id   AF-A0A9W4JFQ5-F1
#
_cell.length_a   1.000
_cell.length_b   1.000
_cell.length_c   1.000
_cell.angle_alpha   90.00
_cell.angle_beta   90.00
_cell.angle_gamma   90.00
#
_symmetry.space_group_name_H-M   'P 1'
#
loop_
_entity.id
_entity.type
_entity.pdbx_description
1 polymer ?
#
loop_
_entity_poly.entity_id
_entity_poly.type
_entity_poly.pdbx_seq_one_letter_code
_entity_poly.pdbx_strand_id
1 'polypeptide(L)'
;MSYQHTRDNSIMLDNIHPRPTDVIPEIEQPALAPADEGKAAWLMLASSCVIQLPVWGFSTVFGVFQEYYSTHDVLRGSKGDLATVGTTSTGLLYLLSPVIFTLLTRYPRLQYYCAPIGLVITVLGSLLSSFSVQVWHLIATQGVMCAIGNGLLFSPSSLYLDQWFLRRKGLAIGIMWAAKSIAGVVLPFIASACLNKFGSSTTLRAWTVTTLLTTLLALPFMKPRVPISPSATARPLDLSFLKQRTFLMLQAGNIIQSFGYFLPTTYLPSYSTETIGLSQTTGTILVSLFNATSVFGGIAFGALCDRFSVTNIMLLSSIGSALSVFLFWGMASSGSDSSQTAIALLTVFSITYGFFAGGFSSTWSGVITQIKRDSSPSLETGLVFGLLAGGRGIGNVISGPLSTVLLRSGSLGDSSGLNGSTGYDTQYGTLILFTGITAFFGAWSWMWRTPPDTMATDAALQDPLLSLRRAIASGNLPTPTTSSELSDQHATEDLAKATHLYFSQPAAQTIPLSTVTRFISEATQSAVDLRSILFAWQNKDVAIPEYIASAEKFNEELKQQTKEGGKEQSVQILVFVERLDLITWLEGAAEEIDHIKPLEGAAAAAEAAAAAAGVAQAENAAGIAAGATGGVSTAPSGTAGAVQTGAQSGRPQKQIDPRLQEIYNGERKTGDRNTVLRGIKPTDFSHVRKSAELFLDRSRSRPGQPSAKPGSKSVVPAPSAGLSMPSSRKSSSSNAPIILISPSASSLIRMSNVKTFLENGIFVPPDHPTLSSATDANLVKLERPLRINSDPSNPSANAIGSRTGGKPTRPTKFFIVDGTSSFKPEYWNRLVAVFTTGQTWQFKSYKWTSPPELFKHATGIYVGWRGEDVPSQVKGWGRGVDNFAVERWDERNGVEGGGRWRDREVVEGIWSAIEEGMRLRGWGSK
;
A
#
# COMPACT_ATOMS: atom_id res chain seq x y z
N MET A 1 18.04 81.06 -11.48
CA MET A 1 19.44 81.07 -11.94
C MET A 1 19.99 79.68 -11.62
N SER A 2 20.40 78.83 -12.57
CA SER A 2 21.34 79.01 -13.70
C SER A 2 22.80 78.94 -13.26
N TYR A 3 23.71 78.22 -13.93
CA TYR A 3 23.59 77.10 -14.90
C TYR A 3 25.02 76.52 -15.14
N GLN A 4 25.16 75.24 -15.52
CA GLN A 4 26.44 74.59 -15.94
C GLN A 4 27.56 74.52 -14.87
N HIS A 5 28.61 73.69 -14.97
CA HIS A 5 29.02 72.64 -15.95
C HIS A 5 29.64 71.46 -15.11
N THR A 6 29.43 70.14 -15.29
CA THR A 6 29.66 69.20 -16.44
C THR A 6 31.03 69.38 -17.11
N ARG A 7 31.82 68.38 -17.54
CA ARG A 7 31.73 66.92 -17.88
C ARG A 7 33.14 66.29 -17.59
N ASP A 8 33.51 65.01 -17.76
CA ASP A 8 32.99 63.66 -18.11
C ASP A 8 34.08 62.65 -17.61
N ASN A 9 34.05 61.31 -17.65
CA ASN A 9 33.15 60.23 -18.11
C ASN A 9 32.96 59.21 -16.94
N SER A 10 32.09 58.19 -16.85
CA SER A 10 31.17 57.44 -17.75
C SER A 10 31.75 56.42 -18.77
N ILE A 11 31.85 55.14 -18.36
CA ILE A 11 31.73 53.98 -19.29
C ILE A 11 30.48 53.16 -18.90
N MET A 12 29.46 53.30 -19.74
CA MET A 12 28.27 52.45 -19.98
C MET A 12 27.89 51.37 -18.95
N LEU A 13 26.79 51.62 -18.23
CA LEU A 13 25.82 50.59 -17.84
C LEU A 13 24.84 50.39 -19.00
N ASP A 14 25.14 49.45 -19.89
CA ASP A 14 24.24 49.12 -21.00
C ASP A 14 24.26 47.61 -21.31
N ASN A 15 23.10 47.05 -21.64
CA ASN A 15 22.88 45.68 -22.12
C ASN A 15 23.56 44.51 -21.36
N ILE A 16 23.24 44.33 -20.08
CA ILE A 16 23.14 42.95 -19.54
C ILE A 16 21.79 42.40 -19.98
N HIS A 17 21.77 41.65 -21.08
CA HIS A 17 20.64 40.77 -21.37
C HIS A 17 20.39 39.87 -20.15
N PRO A 18 19.14 39.70 -19.68
CA PRO A 18 18.84 38.60 -18.79
C PRO A 18 19.25 37.32 -19.52
N ARG A 19 20.21 36.57 -18.97
CA ARG A 19 20.50 35.22 -19.45
C ARG A 19 19.16 34.48 -19.49
N PRO A 20 18.84 33.72 -20.55
CA PRO A 20 17.70 32.83 -20.51
C PRO A 20 17.80 32.03 -19.22
N THR A 21 16.83 32.20 -18.34
CA THR A 21 16.61 31.23 -17.28
C THR A 21 16.30 29.96 -18.03
N ASP A 22 17.26 29.05 -18.10
CA ASP A 22 17.03 27.69 -18.55
C ASP A 22 16.13 27.05 -17.49
N VAL A 23 14.84 27.38 -17.58
CA VAL A 23 13.74 26.68 -16.95
C VAL A 23 13.81 25.30 -17.57
N ILE A 24 14.57 24.42 -16.91
CA ILE A 24 14.37 22.99 -17.00
C ILE A 24 12.86 22.83 -16.83
N PRO A 25 12.13 22.33 -17.84
CA PRO A 25 10.71 22.09 -17.68
C PRO A 25 10.61 20.97 -16.65
N GLU A 26 10.42 21.36 -15.39
CA GLU A 26 9.98 20.46 -14.34
C GLU A 26 8.70 19.82 -14.90
N ILE A 27 8.77 18.51 -15.12
CA ILE A 27 7.67 17.78 -15.76
C ILE A 27 6.59 17.65 -14.70
N GLU A 28 5.82 18.73 -14.52
CA GLU A 28 4.57 18.75 -13.79
C GLU A 28 3.74 17.61 -14.34
N GLN A 29 3.67 16.51 -13.58
CA GLN A 29 2.70 15.47 -13.87
C GLN A 29 1.34 16.13 -13.65
N PRO A 30 0.53 16.33 -14.70
CA PRO A 30 -0.67 17.15 -14.61
C PRO A 30 -1.55 16.61 -13.49
N ALA A 31 -1.87 17.47 -12.52
CA ALA A 31 -2.52 17.07 -11.29
C ALA A 31 -3.73 16.19 -11.59
N LEU A 32 -3.71 14.96 -11.05
CA LEU A 32 -4.75 13.97 -11.33
C LEU A 32 -6.12 14.58 -11.05
N ALA A 33 -7.03 14.49 -12.01
CA ALA A 33 -8.39 15.00 -11.86
C ALA A 33 -9.01 14.49 -10.55
N PRO A 34 -9.88 15.27 -9.87
CA PRO A 34 -10.42 14.90 -8.57
C PRO A 34 -11.12 13.53 -8.61
N ALA A 35 -11.02 12.78 -7.50
CA ALA A 35 -11.77 11.54 -7.31
C ALA A 35 -13.22 11.87 -6.95
N ASP A 36 -14.17 11.05 -7.41
CA ASP A 36 -15.59 11.11 -7.04
C ASP A 36 -16.33 12.43 -7.42
N GLU A 37 -15.63 13.39 -8.01
CA GLU A 37 -16.05 14.79 -8.15
C GLU A 37 -15.63 15.38 -9.52
N GLY A 38 -16.24 16.52 -9.88
CA GLY A 38 -15.98 17.22 -11.14
C GLY A 38 -16.63 16.58 -12.37
N LYS A 39 -16.76 17.37 -13.45
CA LYS A 39 -17.55 16.99 -14.64
C LYS A 39 -17.03 15.71 -15.34
N ALA A 40 -15.72 15.45 -15.29
CA ALA A 40 -15.11 14.30 -15.96
C ALA A 40 -15.52 12.95 -15.34
N ALA A 41 -15.60 12.85 -14.00
CA ALA A 41 -16.05 11.63 -13.32
C ALA A 41 -17.49 11.26 -13.70
N TRP A 42 -18.38 12.26 -13.72
CA TRP A 42 -19.79 12.07 -14.07
C TRP A 42 -20.02 11.81 -15.57
N LEU A 43 -19.21 12.40 -16.46
CA LEU A 43 -19.21 12.06 -17.89
C LEU A 43 -18.70 10.63 -18.16
N MET A 44 -17.67 10.17 -17.43
CA MET A 44 -17.23 8.78 -17.47
C MET A 44 -18.33 7.82 -17.00
N LEU A 45 -19.01 8.13 -15.89
CA LEU A 45 -20.14 7.32 -15.41
C LEU A 45 -21.29 7.30 -16.43
N ALA A 46 -21.68 8.44 -16.99
CA ALA A 46 -22.70 8.52 -18.03
C ALA A 46 -22.32 7.68 -19.27
N SER A 47 -21.06 7.73 -19.70
CA SER A 47 -20.51 6.87 -20.75
C SER A 47 -20.65 5.38 -20.41
N SER A 48 -20.21 4.96 -19.21
CA SER A 48 -20.34 3.57 -18.76
C SER A 48 -21.79 3.11 -18.65
N CYS A 49 -22.73 4.02 -18.34
CA CYS A 49 -24.17 3.75 -18.36
C CYS A 49 -24.71 3.51 -19.78
N VAL A 50 -24.38 4.40 -20.74
CA VAL A 50 -24.77 4.25 -22.15
C VAL A 50 -24.25 2.94 -22.74
N ILE A 51 -23.03 2.54 -22.39
CA ILE A 51 -22.40 1.29 -22.85
C ILE A 51 -23.11 0.03 -22.34
N GLN A 52 -23.90 0.10 -21.26
CA GLN A 52 -24.70 -1.07 -20.83
C GLN A 52 -25.77 -1.47 -21.86
N LEU A 53 -26.23 -0.53 -22.70
CA LEU A 53 -27.25 -0.79 -23.72
C LEU A 53 -26.76 -1.77 -24.80
N PRO A 54 -25.66 -1.53 -25.54
CA PRO A 54 -25.13 -2.52 -26.47
C PRO A 54 -24.62 -3.79 -25.76
N VAL A 55 -24.03 -3.67 -24.56
CA VAL A 55 -23.42 -4.80 -23.83
C VAL A 55 -24.44 -5.82 -23.32
N TRP A 56 -25.55 -5.36 -22.73
CA TRP A 56 -26.56 -6.23 -22.10
C TRP A 56 -27.95 -6.15 -22.73
N GLY A 57 -28.27 -5.08 -23.44
CA GLY A 57 -29.62 -4.83 -23.96
C GLY A 57 -30.08 -5.87 -24.98
N PHE A 58 -29.17 -6.46 -25.78
CA PHE A 58 -29.55 -7.57 -26.65
C PHE A 58 -29.96 -8.81 -25.83
N SER A 59 -29.25 -9.13 -24.75
CA SER A 59 -29.61 -10.23 -23.85
C SER A 59 -30.96 -10.03 -23.16
N THR A 60 -31.33 -8.80 -22.75
CA THR A 60 -32.64 -8.53 -22.13
C THR A 60 -33.79 -8.57 -23.14
N VAL A 61 -33.50 -8.34 -24.42
CA VAL A 61 -34.49 -8.35 -25.51
C VAL A 61 -34.59 -9.74 -26.18
N PHE A 62 -33.58 -10.59 -26.03
CA PHE A 62 -33.47 -11.84 -26.80
C PHE A 62 -34.69 -12.76 -26.66
N GLY A 63 -35.36 -12.81 -25.49
CA GLY A 63 -36.58 -13.59 -25.32
C GLY A 63 -37.71 -13.20 -26.30
N VAL A 64 -37.82 -11.92 -26.67
CA VAL A 64 -38.78 -11.42 -27.67
C VAL A 64 -38.39 -11.87 -29.08
N PHE A 65 -37.09 -11.89 -29.40
CA PHE A 65 -36.60 -12.46 -30.66
C PHE A 65 -36.81 -13.98 -30.72
N GLN A 66 -36.53 -14.70 -29.63
CA GLN A 66 -36.74 -16.14 -29.53
C GLN A 66 -38.20 -16.50 -29.82
N GLU A 67 -39.16 -15.76 -29.27
CA GLU A 67 -40.59 -15.99 -29.51
C GLU A 67 -41.03 -15.53 -30.92
N TYR A 68 -40.44 -14.49 -31.48
CA TYR A 68 -40.66 -14.15 -32.89
C TYR A 68 -40.16 -15.26 -33.83
N TYR A 69 -39.02 -15.88 -33.53
CA TYR A 69 -38.45 -16.99 -34.31
C TYR A 69 -39.07 -18.37 -34.02
N SER A 70 -39.75 -18.56 -32.88
CA SER A 70 -40.55 -19.77 -32.61
C SER A 70 -41.82 -19.76 -33.47
N THR A 71 -42.53 -18.62 -33.46
CA THR A 71 -43.83 -18.38 -34.12
C THR A 71 -43.71 -18.19 -35.64
N HIS A 72 -42.73 -17.43 -36.12
CA HIS A 72 -42.57 -17.14 -37.55
C HIS A 72 -41.45 -17.99 -38.17
N ASP A 73 -41.73 -18.66 -39.29
CA ASP A 73 -40.80 -19.60 -39.94
C ASP A 73 -39.71 -18.92 -40.80
N VAL A 74 -39.00 -17.98 -40.18
CA VAL A 74 -37.98 -17.12 -40.83
C VAL A 74 -36.59 -17.77 -40.84
N LEU A 75 -36.35 -18.76 -39.97
CA LEU A 75 -35.05 -19.41 -39.78
C LEU A 75 -35.16 -20.93 -39.92
N ARG A 76 -34.19 -21.52 -40.64
CA ARG A 76 -34.08 -22.98 -40.77
C ARG A 76 -33.22 -23.57 -39.65
N GLY A 77 -33.75 -24.55 -38.92
CA GLY A 77 -33.04 -25.27 -37.86
C GLY A 77 -33.98 -25.81 -36.79
N SER A 78 -33.41 -26.40 -35.74
CA SER A 78 -34.15 -26.74 -34.52
C SER A 78 -34.58 -25.46 -33.80
N LYS A 79 -35.88 -25.32 -33.52
CA LYS A 79 -36.41 -24.18 -32.74
C LYS A 79 -35.99 -24.23 -31.26
N GLY A 80 -35.58 -25.41 -30.75
CA GLY A 80 -35.01 -25.54 -29.40
C GLY A 80 -33.65 -24.84 -29.26
N ASP A 81 -32.86 -24.78 -30.33
CA ASP A 81 -31.49 -24.23 -30.33
C ASP A 81 -31.48 -22.69 -30.26
N LEU A 82 -32.64 -22.04 -30.39
CA LEU A 82 -32.77 -20.57 -30.27
C LEU A 82 -32.37 -20.10 -28.87
N ALA A 83 -32.77 -20.81 -27.81
CA ALA A 83 -32.42 -20.48 -26.43
C ALA A 83 -30.90 -20.51 -26.16
N THR A 84 -30.15 -21.29 -26.96
CA THR A 84 -28.68 -21.34 -26.92
C THR A 84 -28.04 -20.00 -27.30
N VAL A 85 -28.68 -19.16 -28.12
CA VAL A 85 -28.12 -17.86 -28.54
C VAL A 85 -28.01 -16.90 -27.35
N GLY A 86 -29.10 -16.65 -26.63
CA GLY A 86 -29.12 -15.71 -25.49
C GLY A 86 -28.31 -16.18 -24.29
N THR A 87 -28.33 -17.49 -24.02
CA THR A 87 -27.52 -18.10 -22.96
C THR A 87 -26.03 -18.10 -23.30
N THR A 88 -25.64 -18.39 -24.55
CA THR A 88 -24.24 -18.26 -25.02
C THR A 88 -23.78 -16.81 -24.96
N SER A 89 -24.58 -15.87 -25.47
CA SER A 89 -24.23 -14.43 -25.47
C SER A 89 -23.92 -13.92 -24.07
N THR A 90 -24.80 -14.23 -23.12
CA THR A 90 -24.68 -13.77 -21.72
C THR A 90 -23.60 -14.56 -20.96
N GLY A 91 -23.51 -15.88 -21.18
CA GLY A 91 -22.55 -16.76 -20.51
C GLY A 91 -21.11 -16.52 -20.97
N LEU A 92 -20.88 -16.40 -22.28
CA LEU A 92 -19.54 -16.17 -22.83
C LEU A 92 -18.98 -14.81 -22.43
N LEU A 93 -19.81 -13.75 -22.41
CA LEU A 93 -19.41 -12.41 -21.96
C LEU A 93 -18.91 -12.45 -20.50
N TYR A 94 -19.64 -13.12 -19.60
CA TYR A 94 -19.19 -13.32 -18.22
C TYR A 94 -17.94 -14.22 -18.14
N LEU A 95 -17.88 -15.35 -18.85
CA LEU A 95 -16.75 -16.30 -18.80
C LEU A 95 -15.46 -15.78 -19.44
N LEU A 96 -15.54 -14.86 -20.41
CA LEU A 96 -14.39 -14.15 -20.97
C LEU A 96 -13.89 -13.02 -20.06
N SER A 97 -14.72 -12.52 -19.14
CA SER A 97 -14.36 -11.40 -18.26
C SER A 97 -13.08 -11.64 -17.45
N PRO A 98 -12.84 -12.80 -16.79
CA PRO A 98 -11.55 -13.08 -16.16
C PRO A 98 -10.36 -12.88 -17.11
N VAL A 99 -10.45 -13.38 -18.34
CA VAL A 99 -9.36 -13.33 -19.33
C VAL A 99 -9.12 -11.90 -19.81
N ILE A 100 -10.18 -11.19 -20.21
CA ILE A 100 -10.06 -9.81 -20.73
C ILE A 100 -9.57 -8.86 -19.64
N PHE A 101 -10.15 -8.91 -18.43
CA PHE A 101 -9.69 -8.07 -17.32
C PHE A 101 -8.25 -8.42 -16.88
N THR A 102 -7.84 -9.69 -16.89
CA THR A 102 -6.44 -10.08 -16.65
C THR A 102 -5.50 -9.47 -17.70
N LEU A 103 -5.86 -9.58 -18.98
CA LEU A 103 -5.05 -9.07 -20.09
C LEU A 103 -4.92 -7.54 -20.04
N LEU A 104 -6.02 -6.83 -19.80
CA LEU A 104 -6.05 -5.37 -19.66
C LEU A 104 -5.31 -4.86 -18.42
N THR A 105 -5.28 -5.64 -17.34
CA THR A 105 -4.50 -5.37 -16.12
C THR A 105 -3.00 -5.56 -16.39
N ARG A 106 -2.63 -6.70 -16.99
CA ARG A 106 -1.26 -7.07 -17.34
C ARG A 106 -0.63 -6.10 -18.35
N TYR A 107 -1.42 -5.62 -19.32
CA TYR A 107 -0.98 -4.72 -20.39
C TYR A 107 -1.90 -3.47 -20.49
N PRO A 108 -1.71 -2.44 -19.64
CA PRO A 108 -2.57 -1.25 -19.64
C PRO A 108 -2.72 -0.55 -21.01
N ARG A 109 -1.70 -0.62 -21.87
CA ARG A 109 -1.76 -0.07 -23.25
C ARG A 109 -2.92 -0.64 -24.09
N LEU A 110 -3.39 -1.87 -23.83
CA LEU A 110 -4.52 -2.47 -24.56
C LEU A 110 -5.87 -1.82 -24.19
N GLN A 111 -5.98 -1.15 -23.04
CA GLN A 111 -7.24 -0.56 -22.57
C GLN A 111 -7.79 0.49 -23.54
N TYR A 112 -6.92 1.26 -24.21
CA TYR A 112 -7.29 2.23 -25.25
C TYR A 112 -7.80 1.56 -26.54
N TYR A 113 -7.30 0.38 -26.90
CA TYR A 113 -7.64 -0.30 -28.16
C TYR A 113 -8.84 -1.25 -28.02
N CYS A 114 -9.08 -1.82 -26.84
CA CYS A 114 -10.15 -2.80 -26.65
C CYS A 114 -11.56 -2.23 -26.89
N ALA A 115 -11.88 -1.00 -26.46
CA ALA A 115 -13.22 -0.46 -26.69
C ALA A 115 -13.52 -0.17 -28.18
N PRO A 116 -12.62 0.47 -28.97
CA PRO A 116 -12.79 0.59 -30.42
C PRO A 116 -12.85 -0.75 -31.16
N ILE A 117 -12.02 -1.74 -30.78
CA ILE A 117 -12.05 -3.08 -31.39
C ILE A 117 -13.35 -3.81 -31.03
N GLY A 118 -13.80 -3.70 -29.77
CA GLY A 118 -15.07 -4.26 -29.31
C GLY A 118 -16.28 -3.70 -30.06
N LEU A 119 -16.31 -2.39 -30.30
CA LEU A 119 -17.32 -1.73 -31.14
C LEU A 119 -17.37 -2.35 -32.54
N VAL A 120 -16.22 -2.46 -33.22
CA VAL A 120 -16.17 -3.04 -34.59
C VAL A 120 -16.67 -4.49 -34.58
N ILE A 121 -16.28 -5.30 -33.60
CA ILE A 121 -16.71 -6.70 -33.47
C ILE A 121 -18.22 -6.82 -33.20
N THR A 122 -18.78 -6.04 -32.25
CA THR A 122 -20.23 -6.07 -31.95
C THR A 122 -21.06 -5.58 -33.12
N VAL A 123 -20.62 -4.54 -33.84
CA VAL A 123 -21.34 -4.01 -35.01
C VAL A 123 -21.29 -5.00 -36.18
N LEU A 124 -20.15 -5.64 -36.45
CA LEU A 124 -20.05 -6.71 -37.45
C LEU A 124 -20.91 -7.93 -37.08
N GLY A 125 -20.91 -8.34 -35.81
CA GLY A 125 -21.77 -9.42 -35.30
C GLY A 125 -23.26 -9.10 -35.47
N SER A 126 -23.69 -7.91 -35.04
CA SER A 126 -25.09 -7.48 -35.16
C SER A 126 -25.54 -7.31 -36.61
N LEU A 127 -24.65 -6.81 -37.48
CA LEU A 127 -24.92 -6.65 -38.90
C LEU A 127 -25.07 -8.02 -39.60
N LEU A 128 -24.09 -8.92 -39.41
CA LEU A 128 -24.11 -10.27 -39.99
C LEU A 128 -25.29 -11.09 -39.47
N SER A 129 -25.65 -10.92 -38.19
CA SER A 129 -26.87 -11.48 -37.60
C SER A 129 -28.15 -11.09 -38.35
N SER A 130 -28.20 -9.91 -39.00
CA SER A 130 -29.37 -9.48 -39.79
C SER A 130 -29.52 -10.22 -41.13
N PHE A 131 -28.51 -11.00 -41.54
CA PHE A 131 -28.51 -11.85 -42.73
C PHE A 131 -28.57 -13.36 -42.38
N SER A 132 -28.83 -13.71 -41.12
CA SER A 132 -28.97 -15.09 -40.67
C SER A 132 -30.20 -15.77 -41.28
N VAL A 133 -29.99 -16.92 -41.93
CA VAL A 133 -31.05 -17.80 -42.48
C VAL A 133 -31.14 -19.12 -41.70
N GLN A 134 -30.12 -19.46 -40.92
CA GLN A 134 -30.06 -20.67 -40.10
C GLN A 134 -29.78 -20.32 -38.63
N VAL A 135 -30.28 -21.12 -37.69
CA VAL A 135 -30.17 -20.84 -36.24
C VAL A 135 -28.70 -20.73 -35.78
N TRP A 136 -27.81 -21.59 -36.30
CA TRP A 136 -26.38 -21.52 -35.95
C TRP A 136 -25.69 -20.23 -36.41
N HIS A 137 -26.20 -19.53 -37.45
CA HIS A 137 -25.68 -18.21 -37.82
C HIS A 137 -25.88 -17.21 -36.67
N LEU A 138 -27.02 -17.28 -35.95
CA LEU A 138 -27.28 -16.43 -34.78
C LEU A 138 -26.42 -16.84 -33.57
N ILE A 139 -26.19 -18.14 -33.36
CA ILE A 139 -25.28 -18.61 -32.30
C ILE A 139 -23.86 -18.08 -32.55
N ALA A 140 -23.36 -18.15 -33.78
CA ALA A 140 -22.04 -17.62 -34.14
C ALA A 140 -21.97 -16.08 -34.06
N THR A 141 -22.97 -15.36 -34.59
CA THR A 141 -22.94 -13.90 -34.70
C THR A 141 -23.34 -13.17 -33.41
N GLN A 142 -24.50 -13.49 -32.82
CA GLN A 142 -24.97 -12.88 -31.57
C GLN A 142 -24.44 -13.61 -30.33
N GLY A 143 -24.45 -14.95 -30.34
CA GLY A 143 -23.99 -15.74 -29.22
C GLY A 143 -22.49 -15.61 -28.96
N VAL A 144 -21.66 -15.73 -29.99
CA VAL A 144 -20.19 -15.71 -29.85
C VAL A 144 -19.61 -14.34 -30.19
N MET A 145 -19.81 -13.83 -31.41
CA MET A 145 -19.08 -12.65 -31.89
C MET A 145 -19.49 -11.36 -31.16
N CYS A 146 -20.79 -11.08 -31.02
CA CYS A 146 -21.26 -9.94 -30.22
C CYS A 146 -20.84 -10.04 -28.74
N ALA A 147 -20.82 -11.24 -28.14
CA ALA A 147 -20.38 -11.40 -26.75
C ALA A 147 -18.89 -11.08 -26.54
N ILE A 148 -18.03 -11.43 -27.50
CA ILE A 148 -16.61 -11.04 -27.51
C ILE A 148 -16.48 -9.51 -27.62
N GLY A 149 -17.17 -8.88 -28.57
CA GLY A 149 -17.15 -7.42 -28.74
C GLY A 149 -17.69 -6.67 -27.51
N ASN A 150 -18.78 -7.16 -26.93
CA ASN A 150 -19.40 -6.60 -25.73
C ASN A 150 -18.53 -6.77 -24.49
N GLY A 151 -17.81 -7.89 -24.34
CA GLY A 151 -16.80 -8.06 -23.29
C GLY A 151 -15.68 -7.03 -23.42
N LEU A 152 -15.18 -6.79 -24.64
CA LEU A 152 -14.14 -5.80 -24.93
C LEU A 152 -14.59 -4.33 -24.73
N LEU A 153 -15.89 -4.05 -24.82
CA LEU A 153 -16.50 -2.77 -24.44
C LEU A 153 -16.68 -2.65 -22.91
N PHE A 154 -17.18 -3.69 -22.27
CA PHE A 154 -17.54 -3.73 -20.85
C PHE A 154 -16.34 -3.64 -19.90
N SER A 155 -15.22 -4.30 -20.25
CA SER A 155 -14.02 -4.31 -19.40
C SER A 155 -13.40 -2.91 -19.19
N PRO A 156 -13.03 -2.13 -20.22
CA PRO A 156 -12.47 -0.79 -20.02
C PRO A 156 -13.46 0.19 -19.37
N SER A 157 -14.78 0.11 -19.67
CA SER A 157 -15.77 0.96 -18.99
C SER A 157 -15.86 0.69 -17.47
N SER A 158 -15.70 -0.57 -17.06
CA SER A 158 -15.66 -0.95 -15.64
C SER A 158 -14.33 -0.57 -14.98
N LEU A 159 -13.21 -0.81 -15.66
CA LEU A 159 -11.85 -0.49 -15.19
C LEU A 159 -11.63 1.01 -14.98
N TYR A 160 -12.15 1.86 -15.86
CA TYR A 160 -12.02 3.31 -15.71
C TYR A 160 -12.93 3.85 -14.60
N LEU A 161 -14.13 3.29 -14.44
CA LEU A 161 -15.07 3.71 -13.38
C LEU A 161 -14.47 3.54 -11.97
N ASP A 162 -13.75 2.44 -11.74
CA ASP A 162 -12.99 2.17 -10.51
C ASP A 162 -11.86 3.18 -10.23
N GLN A 163 -11.25 3.76 -11.27
CA GLN A 163 -10.24 4.80 -11.11
C GLN A 163 -10.86 6.16 -10.72
N TRP A 164 -12.02 6.48 -11.32
CA TRP A 164 -12.70 7.75 -11.15
C TRP A 164 -13.42 7.88 -9.81
N PHE A 165 -13.99 6.79 -9.28
CA PHE A 165 -14.73 6.79 -8.01
C PHE A 165 -14.02 5.93 -6.97
N LEU A 166 -13.55 6.56 -5.88
CA LEU A 166 -12.82 5.90 -4.79
C LEU A 166 -13.67 5.81 -3.51
N ARG A 167 -14.40 6.88 -3.18
CA ARG A 167 -15.25 6.98 -1.97
C ARG A 167 -16.74 6.70 -2.25
N ARG A 168 -17.18 6.85 -3.50
CA ARG A 168 -18.56 6.62 -3.98
C ARG A 168 -18.60 5.51 -5.03
N LYS A 169 -17.71 4.53 -4.88
CA LYS A 169 -17.45 3.47 -5.86
C LYS A 169 -18.63 2.52 -6.01
N GLY A 170 -19.22 2.11 -4.90
CA GLY A 170 -20.43 1.30 -4.86
C GLY A 170 -21.62 2.04 -5.46
N LEU A 171 -21.80 3.32 -5.15
CA LEU A 171 -22.81 4.17 -5.79
C LEU A 171 -22.61 4.24 -7.32
N ALA A 172 -21.39 4.46 -7.80
CA ALA A 172 -21.09 4.54 -9.23
C ALA A 172 -21.35 3.22 -9.97
N ILE A 173 -20.90 2.09 -9.40
CA ILE A 173 -21.17 0.75 -9.95
C ILE A 173 -22.66 0.41 -9.87
N GLY A 174 -23.36 0.84 -8.82
CA GLY A 174 -24.81 0.70 -8.67
C GLY A 174 -25.61 1.47 -9.73
N ILE A 175 -25.20 2.71 -10.04
CA ILE A 175 -25.78 3.51 -11.13
C ILE A 175 -25.49 2.86 -12.50
N MET A 176 -24.29 2.30 -12.71
CA MET A 176 -23.97 1.55 -13.92
C MET A 176 -24.89 0.33 -14.09
N TRP A 177 -25.08 -0.50 -13.05
CA TRP A 177 -26.01 -1.62 -13.12
C TRP A 177 -27.47 -1.18 -13.27
N ALA A 178 -27.86 -0.06 -12.66
CA ALA A 178 -29.19 0.52 -12.84
C ALA A 178 -29.47 0.91 -14.30
N ALA A 179 -28.47 1.38 -15.05
CA ALA A 179 -28.61 1.65 -16.49
C ALA A 179 -28.86 0.38 -17.33
N LYS A 180 -28.22 -0.75 -16.99
CA LYS A 180 -28.55 -2.07 -17.56
C LYS A 180 -30.02 -2.43 -17.27
N SER A 181 -30.46 -2.25 -16.02
CA SER A 181 -31.83 -2.55 -15.61
C SER A 181 -32.87 -1.68 -16.34
N ILE A 182 -32.62 -0.38 -16.52
CA ILE A 182 -33.48 0.52 -17.32
C ILE A 182 -33.62 0.03 -18.76
N ALA A 183 -32.52 -0.39 -19.40
CA ALA A 183 -32.56 -0.98 -20.73
C ALA A 183 -33.42 -2.27 -20.76
N GLY A 184 -33.36 -3.08 -19.70
CA GLY A 184 -34.22 -4.26 -19.50
C GLY A 184 -35.71 -3.97 -19.26
N VAL A 185 -36.08 -2.75 -18.84
CA VAL A 185 -37.50 -2.33 -18.76
C VAL A 185 -38.02 -1.91 -20.14
N VAL A 186 -37.28 -1.07 -20.85
CA VAL A 186 -37.82 -0.34 -22.02
C VAL A 186 -37.65 -1.10 -23.33
N LEU A 187 -36.50 -1.75 -23.54
CA LEU A 187 -36.17 -2.33 -24.84
C LEU A 187 -37.08 -3.50 -25.28
N PRO A 188 -37.59 -4.40 -24.42
CA PRO A 188 -38.46 -5.49 -24.85
C PRO A 188 -39.73 -5.01 -25.57
N PHE A 189 -40.35 -3.93 -25.07
CA PHE A 189 -41.55 -3.34 -25.70
C PHE A 189 -41.22 -2.71 -27.06
N ILE A 190 -40.13 -1.93 -27.14
CA ILE A 190 -39.67 -1.33 -28.40
C ILE A 190 -39.36 -2.42 -29.43
N ALA A 191 -38.66 -3.47 -29.03
CA ALA A 191 -38.30 -4.56 -29.91
C ALA A 191 -39.52 -5.37 -30.39
N SER A 192 -40.50 -5.64 -29.52
CA SER A 192 -41.76 -6.29 -29.90
C SER A 192 -42.51 -5.46 -30.96
N ALA A 193 -42.65 -4.15 -30.74
CA ALA A 193 -43.28 -3.24 -31.69
C ALA A 193 -42.53 -3.17 -33.04
N CYS A 194 -41.19 -3.17 -33.01
CA CYS A 194 -40.37 -3.19 -34.22
C CYS A 194 -40.44 -4.53 -34.97
N LEU A 195 -40.41 -5.66 -34.27
CA LEU A 195 -40.50 -7.00 -34.85
C LEU A 195 -41.84 -7.19 -35.56
N ASN A 196 -42.94 -6.84 -34.90
CA ASN A 196 -44.29 -6.97 -35.46
C ASN A 196 -44.54 -6.06 -36.67
N LYS A 197 -43.82 -4.93 -36.80
CA LYS A 197 -44.01 -3.94 -37.88
C LYS A 197 -42.99 -4.05 -39.03
N PHE A 198 -41.76 -4.46 -38.74
CA PHE A 198 -40.63 -4.41 -39.70
C PHE A 198 -39.88 -5.74 -39.84
N GLY A 199 -40.21 -6.76 -39.04
CA GLY A 199 -39.57 -8.06 -39.04
C GLY A 199 -38.17 -8.09 -38.40
N SER A 200 -37.64 -9.30 -38.27
CA SER A 200 -36.37 -9.60 -37.58
C SER A 200 -35.15 -8.94 -38.21
N SER A 201 -34.93 -9.09 -39.52
CA SER A 201 -33.75 -8.54 -40.21
C SER A 201 -33.67 -7.01 -40.09
N THR A 202 -34.78 -6.30 -40.31
CA THR A 202 -34.84 -4.83 -40.18
C THR A 202 -34.61 -4.39 -38.73
N THR A 203 -35.18 -5.10 -37.75
CA THR A 203 -34.99 -4.80 -36.33
C THR A 203 -33.55 -5.03 -35.89
N LEU A 204 -32.87 -6.06 -36.39
CA LEU A 204 -31.44 -6.29 -36.14
C LEU A 204 -30.53 -5.22 -36.78
N ARG A 205 -30.91 -4.69 -37.95
CA ARG A 205 -30.21 -3.54 -38.56
C ARG A 205 -30.40 -2.28 -37.72
N ALA A 206 -31.62 -2.02 -37.24
CA ALA A 206 -31.89 -0.91 -36.33
C ALA A 206 -31.12 -1.05 -34.99
N TRP A 207 -31.02 -2.27 -34.44
CA TRP A 207 -30.18 -2.58 -33.28
C TRP A 207 -28.69 -2.33 -33.54
N THR A 208 -28.19 -2.71 -34.73
CA THR A 208 -26.81 -2.44 -35.17
C THR A 208 -26.51 -0.95 -35.23
N VAL A 209 -27.40 -0.15 -35.83
CA VAL A 209 -27.27 1.31 -35.91
C VAL A 209 -27.33 1.95 -34.53
N THR A 210 -28.24 1.49 -33.66
CA THR A 210 -28.36 1.96 -32.27
C THR A 210 -27.09 1.68 -31.48
N THR A 211 -26.54 0.46 -31.59
CA THR A 211 -25.28 0.03 -30.97
C THR A 211 -24.10 0.88 -31.45
N LEU A 212 -24.00 1.12 -32.77
CA LEU A 212 -22.96 1.95 -33.38
C LEU A 212 -23.01 3.39 -32.84
N LEU A 213 -24.17 4.05 -32.92
CA LEU A 213 -24.34 5.45 -32.51
C LEU A 213 -24.12 5.65 -31.01
N THR A 214 -24.74 4.82 -30.17
CA THR A 214 -24.61 4.95 -28.69
C THR A 214 -23.17 4.71 -28.23
N THR A 215 -22.46 3.75 -28.83
CA THR A 215 -21.05 3.50 -28.48
C THR A 215 -20.12 4.60 -29.01
N LEU A 216 -20.33 5.10 -30.24
CA LEU A 216 -19.55 6.22 -30.79
C LEU A 216 -19.72 7.51 -29.98
N LEU A 217 -20.91 7.76 -29.42
CA LEU A 217 -21.15 8.90 -28.52
C LEU A 217 -20.50 8.71 -27.14
N ALA A 218 -20.35 7.46 -26.66
CA ALA A 218 -19.74 7.16 -25.38
C ALA A 218 -18.20 7.16 -25.41
N LEU A 219 -17.58 6.56 -26.44
CA LEU A 219 -16.13 6.37 -26.56
C LEU A 219 -15.27 7.63 -26.27
N PRO A 220 -15.61 8.86 -26.71
CA PRO A 220 -14.82 10.06 -26.41
C PRO A 220 -14.71 10.41 -24.92
N PHE A 221 -15.62 9.89 -24.08
CA PHE A 221 -15.65 10.09 -22.64
C PHE A 221 -15.03 8.92 -21.85
N MET A 222 -14.81 7.76 -22.49
CA MET A 222 -14.10 6.61 -21.91
C MET A 222 -12.60 6.89 -21.76
N LYS A 223 -12.20 7.58 -20.69
CA LYS A 223 -10.80 7.95 -20.44
C LYS A 223 -10.32 7.44 -19.08
N PRO A 224 -9.11 6.84 -19.00
CA PRO A 224 -8.50 6.52 -17.70
C PRO A 224 -8.25 7.82 -16.93
N ARG A 225 -8.42 7.77 -15.61
CA ARG A 225 -8.13 8.93 -14.75
C ARG A 225 -6.64 9.09 -14.50
N VAL A 226 -5.92 7.96 -14.42
CA VAL A 226 -4.46 7.94 -14.25
C VAL A 226 -3.83 7.82 -15.65
N PRO A 227 -3.02 8.78 -16.11
CA PRO A 227 -2.39 8.70 -17.42
C PRO A 227 -1.43 7.51 -17.47
N ILE A 228 -1.68 6.59 -18.41
CA ILE A 228 -0.82 5.42 -18.62
C ILE A 228 0.53 5.91 -19.17
N SER A 229 1.58 5.84 -18.35
CA SER A 229 2.93 6.25 -18.72
C SER A 229 3.36 5.63 -20.05
N PRO A 230 4.00 6.39 -20.97
CA PRO A 230 4.49 5.85 -22.24
C PRO A 230 5.49 4.70 -22.02
N SER A 231 6.23 4.71 -20.91
CA SER A 231 7.18 3.66 -20.52
C SER A 231 6.56 2.50 -19.73
N ALA A 232 5.22 2.41 -19.63
CA ALA A 232 4.55 1.36 -18.86
C ALA A 232 4.82 -0.05 -19.44
N THR A 233 5.70 -0.78 -18.76
CA THR A 233 5.95 -2.22 -18.96
C THR A 233 4.82 -3.07 -18.40
N ALA A 234 4.74 -4.33 -18.81
CA ALA A 234 3.70 -5.25 -18.35
C ALA A 234 3.85 -5.57 -16.85
N ARG A 235 2.80 -5.30 -16.06
CA ARG A 235 2.82 -5.40 -14.58
C ARG A 235 2.78 -6.86 -14.11
N PRO A 236 3.57 -7.28 -13.10
CA PRO A 236 3.43 -8.62 -12.53
C PRO A 236 2.03 -8.77 -11.90
N LEU A 237 1.40 -9.91 -12.11
CA LEU A 237 0.10 -10.22 -11.51
C LEU A 237 0.33 -10.79 -10.12
N ASP A 238 -0.13 -10.09 -9.08
CA ASP A 238 -0.25 -10.68 -7.75
C ASP A 238 -1.51 -11.56 -7.71
N LEU A 239 -1.30 -12.87 -7.56
CA LEU A 239 -2.35 -13.88 -7.46
C LEU A 239 -2.53 -14.39 -6.01
N SER A 240 -1.85 -13.78 -5.03
CA SER A 240 -1.85 -14.25 -3.63
C SER A 240 -3.25 -14.21 -3.00
N PHE A 241 -4.07 -13.22 -3.39
CA PHE A 241 -5.47 -13.09 -2.96
C PHE A 241 -6.34 -14.30 -3.38
N LEU A 242 -5.99 -15.05 -4.44
CA LEU A 242 -6.72 -16.27 -4.83
C LEU A 242 -6.68 -17.35 -3.74
N LYS A 243 -5.66 -17.34 -2.87
CA LYS A 243 -5.53 -18.26 -1.74
C LYS A 243 -6.20 -17.75 -0.46
N GLN A 244 -6.67 -16.50 -0.43
CA GLN A 244 -7.32 -15.94 0.76
C GLN A 244 -8.71 -16.53 0.96
N ARG A 245 -8.97 -17.01 2.18
CA ARG A 245 -10.28 -17.54 2.59
C ARG A 245 -11.40 -16.53 2.33
N THR A 246 -11.17 -15.25 2.58
CA THR A 246 -12.13 -14.16 2.29
C THR A 246 -12.57 -14.17 0.82
N PHE A 247 -11.63 -14.14 -0.13
CA PHE A 247 -11.94 -14.16 -1.56
C PHE A 247 -12.67 -15.46 -1.95
N LEU A 248 -12.16 -16.61 -1.50
CA LEU A 248 -12.75 -17.92 -1.83
C LEU A 248 -14.20 -18.04 -1.35
N MET A 249 -14.52 -17.58 -0.14
CA MET A 249 -15.89 -17.64 0.39
C MET A 249 -16.83 -16.62 -0.27
N LEU A 250 -16.35 -15.42 -0.62
CA LEU A 250 -17.12 -14.42 -1.37
C LEU A 250 -17.38 -14.87 -2.81
N GLN A 251 -16.38 -15.46 -3.47
CA GLN A 251 -16.50 -16.04 -4.81
C GLN A 251 -17.44 -17.25 -4.82
N ALA A 252 -17.38 -18.12 -3.80
CA ALA A 252 -18.29 -19.26 -3.67
C ALA A 252 -19.74 -18.81 -3.51
N GLY A 253 -20.04 -17.86 -2.61
CA GLY A 253 -21.39 -17.30 -2.47
C GLY A 253 -21.90 -16.65 -3.76
N ASN A 254 -21.04 -15.89 -4.45
CA ASN A 254 -21.35 -15.32 -5.76
C ASN A 254 -21.70 -16.40 -6.79
N ILE A 255 -20.93 -17.50 -6.90
CA ILE A 255 -21.22 -18.62 -7.80
C ILE A 255 -22.54 -19.32 -7.41
N ILE A 256 -22.75 -19.62 -6.12
CA ILE A 256 -23.95 -20.31 -5.64
C ILE A 256 -25.22 -19.50 -5.97
N GLN A 257 -25.23 -18.20 -5.67
CA GLN A 257 -26.36 -17.32 -6.01
C GLN A 257 -26.62 -17.25 -7.53
N SER A 258 -25.58 -17.45 -8.34
CA SER A 258 -25.66 -17.35 -9.80
C SER A 258 -26.38 -18.52 -10.46
N PHE A 259 -26.49 -19.68 -9.80
CA PHE A 259 -27.31 -20.79 -10.34
C PHE A 259 -28.81 -20.49 -10.26
N GLY A 260 -29.26 -19.81 -9.20
CA GLY A 260 -30.67 -19.44 -9.02
C GLY A 260 -31.07 -18.15 -9.73
N TYR A 261 -30.20 -17.14 -9.75
CA TYR A 261 -30.52 -15.76 -10.15
C TYR A 261 -31.27 -15.62 -11.49
N PHE A 262 -30.87 -16.40 -12.50
CA PHE A 262 -31.45 -16.30 -13.84
C PHE A 262 -32.77 -17.06 -14.01
N LEU A 263 -33.11 -17.96 -13.08
CA LEU A 263 -34.27 -18.86 -13.19
C LEU A 263 -35.61 -18.10 -13.11
N PRO A 264 -35.85 -17.17 -12.15
CA PRO A 264 -37.04 -16.33 -12.16
C PRO A 264 -37.22 -15.55 -13.45
N THR A 265 -36.18 -14.83 -13.91
CA THR A 265 -36.28 -14.00 -15.12
C THR A 265 -36.52 -14.80 -16.40
N THR A 266 -36.17 -16.09 -16.40
CA THR A 266 -36.38 -16.99 -17.54
C THR A 266 -37.78 -17.61 -17.51
N TYR A 267 -38.22 -18.09 -16.35
CA TYR A 267 -39.43 -18.91 -16.22
C TYR A 267 -40.67 -18.18 -15.70
N LEU A 268 -40.56 -16.99 -15.13
CA LEU A 268 -41.71 -16.21 -14.65
C LEU A 268 -42.77 -15.92 -15.75
N PRO A 269 -42.41 -15.65 -17.02
CA PRO A 269 -43.39 -15.56 -18.11
C PRO A 269 -44.13 -16.88 -18.32
N SER A 270 -43.41 -17.98 -18.57
CA SER A 270 -43.99 -19.31 -18.79
C SER A 270 -44.82 -19.78 -17.60
N TYR A 271 -44.40 -19.52 -16.37
CA TYR A 271 -45.18 -19.77 -15.16
C TYR A 271 -46.51 -19.02 -15.20
N SER A 272 -46.47 -17.70 -15.47
CA SER A 272 -47.69 -16.88 -15.52
C SER A 272 -48.70 -17.37 -16.57
N THR A 273 -48.24 -17.89 -17.71
CA THR A 273 -49.11 -18.35 -18.79
C THR A 273 -49.54 -19.82 -18.68
N GLU A 274 -48.63 -20.72 -18.30
CA GLU A 274 -48.88 -22.17 -18.28
C GLU A 274 -49.57 -22.66 -17.01
N THR A 275 -49.20 -22.12 -15.84
CA THR A 275 -49.75 -22.62 -14.55
C THR A 275 -50.88 -21.74 -14.00
N ILE A 276 -50.94 -20.45 -14.35
CA ILE A 276 -52.00 -19.53 -13.88
C ILE A 276 -52.95 -19.12 -15.02
N GLY A 277 -52.59 -19.33 -16.29
CA GLY A 277 -53.44 -18.97 -17.44
C GLY A 277 -53.52 -17.47 -17.74
N LEU A 278 -52.53 -16.68 -17.30
CA LEU A 278 -52.46 -15.24 -17.54
C LEU A 278 -52.01 -14.92 -18.98
N SER A 279 -52.21 -13.66 -19.41
CA SER A 279 -51.70 -13.19 -20.69
C SER A 279 -50.16 -13.12 -20.72
N GLN A 280 -49.56 -13.45 -21.86
CA GLN A 280 -48.14 -13.20 -22.19
C GLN A 280 -47.71 -11.76 -21.85
N THR A 281 -48.62 -10.79 -22.00
CA THR A 281 -48.41 -9.39 -21.64
C THR A 281 -48.15 -9.22 -20.14
N THR A 282 -48.88 -9.94 -19.29
CA THR A 282 -48.71 -9.92 -17.83
C THR A 282 -47.36 -10.49 -17.43
N GLY A 283 -46.95 -11.64 -18.00
CA GLY A 283 -45.60 -12.19 -17.78
C GLY A 283 -44.48 -11.22 -18.19
N THR A 284 -44.67 -10.50 -19.29
CA THR A 284 -43.74 -9.46 -19.76
C THR A 284 -43.69 -8.26 -18.82
N ILE A 285 -44.84 -7.82 -18.28
CA ILE A 285 -44.94 -6.75 -17.28
C ILE A 285 -44.23 -7.14 -15.97
N LEU A 286 -44.38 -8.40 -15.52
CA LEU A 286 -43.71 -8.90 -14.31
C LEU A 286 -42.18 -8.86 -14.43
N VAL A 287 -41.61 -9.34 -15.55
CA VAL A 287 -40.16 -9.23 -15.82
C VAL A 287 -39.71 -7.77 -15.95
N SER A 288 -40.55 -6.91 -16.55
CA SER A 288 -40.28 -5.47 -16.63
C SER A 288 -40.29 -4.79 -15.25
N LEU A 289 -41.15 -5.23 -14.34
CA LEU A 289 -41.23 -4.76 -12.96
C LEU A 289 -40.03 -5.21 -12.12
N PHE A 290 -39.59 -6.46 -12.28
CA PHE A 290 -38.31 -6.95 -11.73
C PHE A 290 -37.13 -6.09 -12.19
N ASN A 291 -37.07 -5.75 -13.49
CA ASN A 291 -36.03 -4.86 -14.01
C ASN A 291 -36.18 -3.44 -13.43
N ALA A 292 -37.40 -2.91 -13.29
CA ALA A 292 -37.64 -1.59 -12.73
C ALA A 292 -37.21 -1.48 -11.25
N THR A 293 -37.48 -2.49 -10.40
CA THR A 293 -37.02 -2.47 -9.00
C THR A 293 -35.54 -2.80 -8.85
N SER A 294 -34.95 -3.53 -9.81
CA SER A 294 -33.49 -3.72 -9.90
C SER A 294 -32.72 -2.40 -10.09
N VAL A 295 -33.33 -1.35 -10.66
CA VAL A 295 -32.75 0.01 -10.75
C VAL A 295 -32.49 0.56 -9.35
N PHE A 296 -33.51 0.55 -8.50
CA PHE A 296 -33.43 1.04 -7.12
C PHE A 296 -32.57 0.12 -6.25
N GLY A 297 -32.67 -1.20 -6.45
CA GLY A 297 -31.82 -2.19 -5.80
C GLY A 297 -30.35 -1.95 -6.09
N GLY A 298 -29.96 -1.77 -7.36
CA GLY A 298 -28.57 -1.50 -7.76
C GLY A 298 -27.98 -0.27 -7.07
N ILE A 299 -28.70 0.85 -7.11
CA ILE A 299 -28.27 2.11 -6.49
C ILE A 299 -28.20 1.99 -4.95
N ALA A 300 -29.21 1.38 -4.33
CA ALA A 300 -29.26 1.21 -2.87
C ALA A 300 -28.14 0.28 -2.36
N PHE A 301 -28.04 -0.94 -2.89
CA PHE A 301 -27.03 -1.91 -2.48
C PHE A 301 -25.61 -1.40 -2.78
N GLY A 302 -25.41 -0.69 -3.89
CA GLY A 302 -24.17 0.03 -4.17
C GLY A 302 -23.82 1.10 -3.13
N ALA A 303 -24.76 2.01 -2.82
CA ALA A 303 -24.54 3.08 -1.84
C ALA A 303 -24.38 2.57 -0.39
N LEU A 304 -24.99 1.43 -0.03
CA LEU A 304 -24.73 0.75 1.24
C LEU A 304 -23.31 0.18 1.29
N CYS A 305 -22.78 -0.38 0.19
CA CYS A 305 -21.43 -0.95 0.13
C CYS A 305 -20.30 0.08 0.31
N ASP A 306 -20.56 1.37 0.06
CA ASP A 306 -19.63 2.46 0.39
C ASP A 306 -19.64 2.83 1.89
N ARG A 307 -20.54 2.25 2.71
CA ARG A 307 -20.74 2.62 4.13
C ARG A 307 -20.67 1.48 5.14
N PHE A 308 -21.16 0.28 4.79
CA PHE A 308 -21.23 -0.87 5.69
C PHE A 308 -20.46 -2.08 5.14
N SER A 309 -20.15 -3.05 6.00
CA SER A 309 -19.48 -4.29 5.59
C SER A 309 -20.27 -5.03 4.51
N VAL A 310 -19.62 -5.31 3.38
CA VAL A 310 -20.22 -5.98 2.22
C VAL A 310 -20.82 -7.33 2.58
N THR A 311 -20.24 -8.07 3.53
CA THR A 311 -20.76 -9.36 3.99
C THR A 311 -22.17 -9.26 4.60
N ASN A 312 -22.44 -8.19 5.36
CA ASN A 312 -23.77 -7.94 5.92
C ASN A 312 -24.78 -7.54 4.82
N ILE A 313 -24.31 -6.83 3.80
CA ILE A 313 -25.13 -6.35 2.67
C ILE A 313 -25.48 -7.50 1.73
N MET A 314 -24.54 -8.40 1.46
CA MET A 314 -24.77 -9.65 0.74
C MET A 314 -25.77 -10.54 1.51
N LEU A 315 -25.67 -10.64 2.84
CA LEU A 315 -26.67 -11.34 3.67
C LEU A 315 -28.07 -10.73 3.50
N LEU A 316 -28.21 -9.41 3.59
CA LEU A 316 -29.49 -8.71 3.41
C LEU A 316 -30.09 -8.97 2.01
N SER A 317 -29.27 -8.89 0.96
CA SER A 317 -29.66 -9.22 -0.42
C SER A 317 -30.10 -10.68 -0.53
N SER A 318 -29.33 -11.63 0.00
CA SER A 318 -29.64 -13.07 -0.07
C SER A 318 -30.87 -13.48 0.72
N ILE A 319 -31.05 -12.99 1.95
CA ILE A 319 -32.25 -13.27 2.76
C ILE A 319 -33.49 -12.67 2.08
N GLY A 320 -33.44 -11.40 1.65
CA GLY A 320 -34.56 -10.76 0.95
C GLY A 320 -34.93 -11.46 -0.36
N SER A 321 -33.92 -11.93 -1.11
CA SER A 321 -34.12 -12.73 -2.32
C SER A 321 -34.73 -14.10 -2.04
N ALA A 322 -34.24 -14.81 -1.02
CA ALA A 322 -34.72 -16.14 -0.64
C ALA A 322 -36.15 -16.10 -0.08
N LEU A 323 -36.46 -15.16 0.82
CA LEU A 323 -37.81 -14.95 1.33
C LEU A 323 -38.77 -14.58 0.18
N SER A 324 -38.34 -13.74 -0.76
CA SER A 324 -39.15 -13.38 -1.92
C SER A 324 -39.51 -14.61 -2.77
N VAL A 325 -38.53 -15.49 -3.06
CA VAL A 325 -38.78 -16.74 -3.78
C VAL A 325 -39.68 -17.68 -2.98
N PHE A 326 -39.34 -17.98 -1.73
CA PHE A 326 -40.04 -18.99 -0.94
C PHE A 326 -41.48 -18.59 -0.60
N LEU A 327 -41.74 -17.31 -0.35
CA LEU A 327 -43.06 -16.80 0.00
C LEU A 327 -43.84 -16.40 -1.25
N PHE A 328 -43.35 -15.45 -2.05
CA PHE A 328 -44.17 -14.82 -3.08
C PHE A 328 -44.23 -15.59 -4.40
N TRP A 329 -43.17 -16.30 -4.79
CA TRP A 329 -43.24 -17.22 -5.93
C TRP A 329 -43.77 -18.59 -5.50
N GLY A 330 -43.28 -19.13 -4.38
CA GLY A 330 -43.70 -20.42 -3.82
C GLY A 330 -45.18 -20.52 -3.45
N MET A 331 -45.84 -19.44 -3.04
CA MET A 331 -47.29 -19.43 -2.75
C MET A 331 -48.16 -18.95 -3.93
N ALA A 332 -47.59 -18.59 -5.08
CA ALA A 332 -48.38 -18.13 -6.24
C ALA A 332 -49.12 -19.31 -6.89
N SER A 333 -50.44 -19.38 -6.70
CA SER A 333 -51.23 -20.59 -6.90
C SER A 333 -52.03 -20.66 -8.20
N SER A 334 -52.37 -21.89 -8.61
CA SER A 334 -53.16 -22.23 -9.79
C SER A 334 -54.67 -22.40 -9.51
N GLY A 335 -55.19 -21.77 -8.46
CA GLY A 335 -56.61 -21.89 -8.08
C GLY A 335 -57.54 -21.07 -8.99
N SER A 336 -58.68 -21.64 -9.41
CA SER A 336 -59.62 -21.00 -10.33
C SER A 336 -60.21 -19.67 -9.81
N ASP A 337 -60.49 -19.59 -8.51
CA ASP A 337 -60.97 -18.37 -7.85
C ASP A 337 -59.81 -17.43 -7.40
N SER A 338 -58.56 -17.84 -7.61
CA SER A 338 -57.37 -17.24 -6.98
C SER A 338 -56.56 -16.31 -7.88
N SER A 339 -56.97 -16.08 -9.12
CA SER A 339 -56.18 -15.38 -10.16
C SER A 339 -55.68 -13.98 -9.73
N GLN A 340 -56.52 -13.18 -9.08
CA GLN A 340 -56.15 -11.87 -8.53
C GLN A 340 -55.02 -11.99 -7.47
N THR A 341 -55.14 -12.95 -6.57
CA THR A 341 -54.15 -13.23 -5.51
C THR A 341 -52.83 -13.72 -6.12
N ALA A 342 -52.88 -14.58 -7.14
CA ALA A 342 -51.70 -15.06 -7.85
C ALA A 342 -50.96 -13.92 -8.59
N ILE A 343 -51.70 -13.02 -9.26
CA ILE A 343 -51.12 -11.80 -9.87
C ILE A 343 -50.48 -10.91 -8.80
N ALA A 344 -51.15 -10.69 -7.66
CA ALA A 344 -50.62 -9.87 -6.58
C ALA A 344 -49.33 -10.47 -5.98
N LEU A 345 -49.31 -11.79 -5.72
CA LEU A 345 -48.12 -12.50 -5.24
C LEU A 345 -46.96 -12.41 -6.24
N LEU A 346 -47.18 -12.67 -7.53
CA LEU A 346 -46.14 -12.54 -8.55
C LEU A 346 -45.67 -11.08 -8.74
N THR A 347 -46.54 -10.10 -8.50
CA THR A 347 -46.20 -8.66 -8.54
C THR A 347 -45.29 -8.31 -7.37
N VAL A 348 -45.63 -8.72 -6.15
CA VAL A 348 -44.79 -8.52 -4.94
C VAL A 348 -43.48 -9.30 -5.05
N PHE A 349 -43.50 -10.51 -5.62
CA PHE A 349 -42.30 -11.28 -5.97
C PHE A 349 -41.39 -10.47 -6.90
N SER A 350 -41.91 -10.00 -8.04
CA SER A 350 -41.14 -9.23 -9.02
C SER A 350 -40.52 -7.98 -8.41
N ILE A 351 -41.30 -7.25 -7.60
CA ILE A 351 -40.84 -6.06 -6.87
C ILE A 351 -39.68 -6.40 -5.93
N THR A 352 -39.89 -7.36 -5.02
CA THR A 352 -38.94 -7.66 -3.94
C THR A 352 -37.71 -8.42 -4.45
N TYR A 353 -37.89 -9.43 -5.32
CA TYR A 353 -36.78 -10.16 -5.94
C TYR A 353 -35.94 -9.24 -6.85
N GLY A 354 -36.56 -8.33 -7.60
CA GLY A 354 -35.82 -7.33 -8.39
C GLY A 354 -34.97 -6.41 -7.52
N PHE A 355 -35.54 -5.87 -6.44
CA PHE A 355 -34.80 -5.02 -5.51
C PHE A 355 -33.63 -5.77 -4.83
N PHE A 356 -33.89 -6.94 -4.24
CA PHE A 356 -32.90 -7.68 -3.47
C PHE A 356 -31.87 -8.43 -4.34
N ALA A 357 -32.31 -9.20 -5.35
CA ALA A 357 -31.43 -10.01 -6.17
C ALA A 357 -30.75 -9.17 -7.28
N GLY A 358 -31.46 -8.21 -7.86
CA GLY A 358 -30.89 -7.25 -8.82
C GLY A 358 -29.82 -6.36 -8.17
N GLY A 359 -30.00 -5.98 -6.91
CA GLY A 359 -29.00 -5.24 -6.12
C GLY A 359 -27.67 -5.98 -5.92
N PHE A 360 -27.67 -7.33 -5.91
CA PHE A 360 -26.51 -8.15 -5.54
C PHE A 360 -25.26 -7.87 -6.39
N SER A 361 -25.41 -7.64 -7.70
CA SER A 361 -24.24 -7.40 -8.60
C SER A 361 -23.51 -6.07 -8.28
N SER A 362 -24.16 -5.16 -7.55
CA SER A 362 -23.53 -3.93 -7.06
C SER A 362 -22.63 -4.17 -5.86
N THR A 363 -22.83 -5.26 -5.10
CA THR A 363 -21.98 -5.63 -3.95
C THR A 363 -20.55 -5.97 -4.33
N TRP A 364 -20.29 -6.34 -5.60
CA TRP A 364 -18.95 -6.57 -6.14
C TRP A 364 -18.00 -5.39 -5.89
N SER A 365 -18.52 -4.15 -5.85
CA SER A 365 -17.78 -2.94 -5.46
C SER A 365 -17.17 -3.03 -4.05
N GLY A 366 -17.96 -3.48 -3.08
CA GLY A 366 -17.58 -3.70 -1.69
C GLY A 366 -16.68 -4.93 -1.52
N VAL A 367 -16.94 -6.01 -2.27
CA VAL A 367 -16.10 -7.22 -2.29
C VAL A 367 -14.67 -6.87 -2.67
N ILE A 368 -14.49 -6.11 -3.75
CA ILE A 368 -13.19 -5.62 -4.19
C ILE A 368 -12.53 -4.75 -3.12
N THR A 369 -13.30 -3.85 -2.50
CA THR A 369 -12.79 -2.93 -1.47
C THR A 369 -12.35 -3.68 -0.20
N GLN A 370 -13.05 -4.77 0.17
CA GLN A 370 -12.62 -5.67 1.24
C GLN A 370 -11.35 -6.43 0.86
N ILE A 371 -11.29 -7.10 -0.30
CA ILE A 371 -10.10 -7.88 -0.67
C ILE A 371 -8.86 -6.97 -0.83
N LYS A 372 -9.03 -5.72 -1.29
CA LYS A 372 -7.95 -4.71 -1.33
C LYS A 372 -7.51 -4.20 0.05
N ARG A 373 -8.33 -4.37 1.09
CA ARG A 373 -7.99 -4.11 2.50
C ARG A 373 -7.30 -5.31 3.16
N ASP A 374 -7.75 -6.51 2.80
CA ASP A 374 -7.25 -7.79 3.33
C ASP A 374 -5.98 -8.28 2.58
N SER A 375 -5.63 -7.66 1.45
CA SER A 375 -4.43 -7.92 0.63
C SER A 375 -3.49 -6.72 0.58
N SER A 376 -2.32 -6.88 -0.05
CA SER A 376 -1.41 -5.77 -0.39
C SER A 376 -2.15 -4.63 -1.11
N PRO A 377 -1.90 -3.35 -0.77
CA PRO A 377 -2.61 -2.21 -1.39
C PRO A 377 -2.33 -2.04 -2.89
N SER A 378 -1.31 -2.72 -3.41
CA SER A 378 -0.98 -2.89 -4.83
C SER A 378 -1.89 -3.87 -5.59
N LEU A 379 -2.90 -4.48 -4.94
CA LEU A 379 -3.81 -5.42 -5.59
C LEU A 379 -4.55 -4.80 -6.78
N GLU A 380 -4.37 -5.40 -7.95
CA GLU A 380 -5.00 -4.98 -9.19
C GLU A 380 -6.50 -5.32 -9.20
N THR A 381 -7.31 -4.33 -8.88
CA THR A 381 -8.77 -4.43 -8.73
C THR A 381 -9.48 -5.01 -9.96
N GLY A 382 -8.99 -4.73 -11.17
CA GLY A 382 -9.57 -5.25 -12.41
C GLY A 382 -9.69 -6.76 -12.44
N LEU A 383 -8.65 -7.47 -11.96
CA LEU A 383 -8.63 -8.93 -11.92
C LEU A 383 -9.72 -9.50 -10.99
N VAL A 384 -9.94 -8.87 -9.84
CA VAL A 384 -10.97 -9.27 -8.86
C VAL A 384 -12.38 -9.11 -9.46
N PHE A 385 -12.65 -7.98 -10.13
CA PHE A 385 -13.92 -7.77 -10.85
C PHE A 385 -14.12 -8.81 -11.95
N GLY A 386 -13.08 -9.09 -12.75
CA GLY A 386 -13.11 -10.10 -13.80
C GLY A 386 -13.45 -11.50 -13.27
N LEU A 387 -12.90 -11.89 -12.13
CA LEU A 387 -13.16 -13.19 -11.48
C LEU A 387 -14.59 -13.29 -10.91
N LEU A 388 -15.12 -12.22 -10.31
CA LEU A 388 -16.51 -12.16 -9.85
C LEU A 388 -17.49 -12.29 -11.02
N ALA A 389 -17.21 -11.59 -12.14
CA ALA A 389 -17.95 -11.74 -13.39
C ALA A 389 -17.85 -13.17 -13.96
N GLY A 390 -16.65 -13.79 -13.95
CA GLY A 390 -16.47 -15.19 -14.35
C GLY A 390 -17.30 -16.17 -13.51
N GLY A 391 -17.38 -15.95 -12.20
CA GLY A 391 -18.22 -16.72 -11.29
C GLY A 391 -19.72 -16.61 -11.64
N ARG A 392 -20.18 -15.42 -12.03
CA ARG A 392 -21.54 -15.20 -12.55
C ARG A 392 -21.80 -15.98 -13.85
N GLY A 393 -20.78 -16.09 -14.71
CA GLY A 393 -20.81 -16.86 -15.95
C GLY A 393 -20.93 -18.37 -15.74
N ILE A 394 -20.20 -18.94 -14.79
CA ILE A 394 -20.30 -20.36 -14.41
C ILE A 394 -21.73 -20.70 -14.00
N GLY A 395 -22.33 -19.88 -13.13
CA GLY A 395 -23.72 -20.06 -12.72
C GLY A 395 -24.71 -19.97 -13.88
N ASN A 396 -24.59 -18.96 -14.74
CA ASN A 396 -25.47 -18.74 -15.89
C ASN A 396 -25.42 -19.87 -16.94
N VAL A 397 -24.24 -20.42 -17.23
CA VAL A 397 -24.11 -21.51 -18.21
C VAL A 397 -24.67 -22.82 -17.65
N ILE A 398 -24.51 -23.07 -16.35
CA ILE A 398 -25.04 -24.28 -15.70
C ILE A 398 -26.55 -24.18 -15.42
N SER A 399 -27.09 -22.99 -15.13
CA SER A 399 -28.51 -22.81 -14.81
C SER A 399 -29.45 -23.24 -15.95
N GLY A 400 -29.02 -23.12 -17.22
CA GLY A 400 -29.76 -23.61 -18.38
C GLY A 400 -30.03 -25.12 -18.31
N PRO A 401 -29.01 -25.99 -18.50
CA PRO A 401 -29.17 -27.44 -18.38
C PRO A 401 -29.79 -27.87 -17.05
N LEU A 402 -29.35 -27.28 -15.94
CA LEU A 402 -29.86 -27.61 -14.60
C LEU A 402 -31.36 -27.36 -14.46
N SER A 403 -31.89 -26.25 -15.00
CA SER A 403 -33.32 -25.97 -14.98
C SER A 403 -34.15 -27.02 -15.72
N THR A 404 -33.65 -27.55 -16.83
CA THR A 404 -34.35 -28.64 -17.56
C THR A 404 -34.39 -29.95 -16.79
N VAL A 405 -33.44 -30.18 -15.87
CA VAL A 405 -33.48 -31.32 -14.94
C VAL A 405 -34.45 -31.04 -13.78
N LEU A 406 -34.40 -29.85 -13.18
CA LEU A 406 -35.30 -29.46 -12.09
C LEU A 406 -36.78 -29.50 -12.51
N LEU A 407 -37.10 -29.10 -13.74
CA LEU A 407 -38.46 -29.21 -14.32
C LEU A 407 -38.89 -30.66 -14.57
N ARG A 408 -37.96 -31.57 -14.88
CA ARG A 408 -38.23 -33.01 -15.03
C ARG A 408 -38.40 -33.73 -13.68
N SER A 409 -37.79 -33.22 -12.62
CA SER A 409 -38.07 -33.67 -11.25
C SER A 409 -39.49 -33.30 -10.80
N GLY A 410 -40.04 -32.20 -11.33
CA GLY A 410 -41.45 -31.85 -11.22
C GLY A 410 -41.86 -31.27 -9.86
N SER A 411 -43.06 -31.64 -9.43
CA SER A 411 -43.72 -31.15 -8.22
C SER A 411 -43.06 -31.66 -6.94
N LEU A 412 -43.12 -30.84 -5.89
CA LEU A 412 -42.75 -31.21 -4.52
C LEU A 412 -43.97 -31.59 -3.67
N GLY A 413 -45.19 -31.37 -4.17
CA GLY A 413 -46.43 -31.78 -3.51
C GLY A 413 -46.60 -33.29 -3.58
N ASP A 414 -46.62 -33.95 -2.42
CA ASP A 414 -46.86 -35.39 -2.33
C ASP A 414 -48.33 -35.72 -2.67
N SER A 415 -48.55 -36.94 -3.14
CA SER A 415 -49.83 -37.52 -3.56
C SER A 415 -50.81 -37.82 -2.41
N SER A 416 -50.77 -37.04 -1.33
CA SER A 416 -51.41 -37.30 -0.03
C SER A 416 -52.48 -36.27 0.38
N GLY A 417 -53.42 -35.99 -0.54
CA GLY A 417 -54.79 -35.60 -0.18
C GLY A 417 -55.04 -34.17 0.32
N LEU A 418 -54.03 -33.30 0.40
CA LEU A 418 -54.20 -31.87 0.62
C LEU A 418 -54.19 -31.13 -0.72
N ASN A 419 -55.28 -30.41 -1.02
CA ASN A 419 -55.53 -29.84 -2.36
C ASN A 419 -54.39 -28.93 -2.83
N GLY A 420 -53.80 -29.27 -3.98
CA GLY A 420 -52.69 -28.52 -4.61
C GLY A 420 -53.08 -27.06 -4.80
N SER A 421 -52.36 -26.17 -4.11
CA SER A 421 -52.74 -24.77 -3.92
C SER A 421 -51.55 -23.83 -3.74
N THR A 422 -50.33 -24.31 -4.02
CA THR A 422 -49.08 -23.54 -3.98
C THR A 422 -48.29 -23.73 -5.27
N GLY A 423 -47.29 -22.87 -5.50
CA GLY A 423 -46.38 -23.01 -6.64
C GLY A 423 -45.44 -24.22 -6.53
N TYR A 424 -45.22 -24.74 -5.31
CA TYR A 424 -44.48 -25.97 -5.07
C TYR A 424 -45.19 -27.23 -5.62
N ASP A 425 -46.51 -27.17 -5.75
CA ASP A 425 -47.33 -28.27 -6.27
C ASP A 425 -47.28 -28.36 -7.81
N THR A 426 -46.69 -27.36 -8.49
CA THR A 426 -46.56 -27.29 -9.96
C THR A 426 -45.28 -27.96 -10.47
N GLN A 427 -45.17 -28.14 -11.79
CA GLN A 427 -43.92 -28.58 -12.46
C GLN A 427 -42.69 -27.71 -12.15
N TYR A 428 -42.90 -26.48 -11.67
CA TYR A 428 -41.84 -25.54 -11.30
C TYR A 428 -41.40 -25.66 -9.83
N GLY A 429 -42.06 -26.48 -9.00
CA GLY A 429 -41.83 -26.53 -7.54
C GLY A 429 -40.38 -26.83 -7.15
N THR A 430 -39.78 -27.86 -7.74
CA THR A 430 -38.36 -28.21 -7.50
C THR A 430 -37.41 -27.07 -7.94
N LEU A 431 -37.77 -26.31 -8.98
CA LEU A 431 -37.02 -25.16 -9.48
C LEU A 431 -37.14 -23.94 -8.55
N ILE A 432 -38.32 -23.69 -7.98
CA ILE A 432 -38.55 -22.64 -6.96
C ILE A 432 -37.74 -22.94 -5.70
N LEU A 433 -37.80 -24.16 -5.19
CA LEU A 433 -37.02 -24.62 -4.02
C LEU A 433 -35.51 -24.40 -4.24
N PHE A 434 -34.97 -24.87 -5.37
CA PHE A 434 -33.58 -24.68 -5.74
C PHE A 434 -33.19 -23.20 -5.83
N THR A 435 -34.05 -22.36 -6.41
CA THR A 435 -33.82 -20.92 -6.53
C THR A 435 -33.76 -20.23 -5.17
N GLY A 436 -34.64 -20.59 -4.23
CA GLY A 436 -34.63 -20.02 -2.87
C GLY A 436 -33.42 -20.45 -2.05
N ILE A 437 -33.05 -21.74 -2.13
CA ILE A 437 -31.84 -22.30 -1.48
C ILE A 437 -30.58 -21.60 -1.99
N THR A 438 -30.41 -21.48 -3.31
CA THR A 438 -29.24 -20.82 -3.91
C THR A 438 -29.22 -19.30 -3.65
N ALA A 439 -30.37 -18.64 -3.61
CA ALA A 439 -30.48 -17.26 -3.18
C ALA A 439 -30.00 -17.07 -1.73
N PHE A 440 -30.42 -17.92 -0.80
CA PHE A 440 -30.03 -17.88 0.61
C PHE A 440 -28.52 -18.12 0.79
N PHE A 441 -27.99 -19.19 0.19
CA PHE A 441 -26.56 -19.51 0.22
C PHE A 441 -25.69 -18.54 -0.61
N GLY A 442 -26.27 -17.56 -1.30
CA GLY A 442 -25.50 -16.40 -1.78
C GLY A 442 -24.78 -15.63 -0.66
N ALA A 443 -25.26 -15.75 0.58
CA ALA A 443 -24.64 -15.26 1.80
C ALA A 443 -23.54 -16.18 2.37
N TRP A 444 -22.99 -17.13 1.60
CA TRP A 444 -21.97 -18.09 2.06
C TRP A 444 -20.80 -17.44 2.82
N SER A 445 -20.35 -16.28 2.37
CA SER A 445 -19.29 -15.49 3.01
C SER A 445 -19.62 -15.00 4.42
N TRP A 446 -20.90 -14.89 4.79
CA TRP A 446 -21.33 -14.55 6.14
C TRP A 446 -21.28 -15.77 7.07
N MET A 447 -21.63 -16.96 6.57
CA MET A 447 -21.55 -18.22 7.33
C MET A 447 -20.11 -18.62 7.64
N TRP A 448 -19.17 -18.28 6.74
CA TRP A 448 -17.74 -18.50 6.89
C TRP A 448 -16.95 -17.25 7.29
N ARG A 449 -17.65 -16.17 7.64
CA ARG A 449 -17.08 -15.15 8.51
C ARG A 449 -16.86 -15.85 9.84
N THR A 450 -15.61 -15.95 10.30
CA THR A 450 -15.38 -16.23 11.71
C THR A 450 -16.21 -15.23 12.51
N PRO A 451 -16.95 -15.66 13.55
CA PRO A 451 -17.52 -14.66 14.45
C PRO A 451 -16.36 -13.75 14.89
N PRO A 452 -16.60 -12.44 15.16
CA PRO A 452 -15.64 -11.71 15.98
C PRO A 452 -15.55 -12.53 17.27
N ASP A 453 -14.43 -13.21 17.51
CA ASP A 453 -14.39 -14.22 18.56
C ASP A 453 -14.76 -13.54 19.88
N THR A 454 -15.46 -14.26 20.76
CA THR A 454 -15.95 -13.72 22.03
C THR A 454 -14.77 -13.24 22.87
N MET A 455 -14.48 -11.94 22.75
CA MET A 455 -13.27 -11.29 23.23
C MET A 455 -11.94 -11.82 22.65
N ALA A 456 -11.88 -12.10 21.34
CA ALA A 456 -10.70 -11.67 20.57
C ALA A 456 -10.75 -10.16 20.40
N THR A 457 -10.47 -9.46 21.50
CA THR A 457 -9.98 -8.09 21.48
C THR A 457 -8.88 -7.99 20.43
N ASP A 458 -9.03 -7.07 19.46
CA ASP A 458 -8.00 -6.80 18.46
C ASP A 458 -6.66 -6.64 19.19
N ALA A 459 -5.69 -7.52 18.89
CA ALA A 459 -4.40 -7.52 19.57
C ALA A 459 -3.66 -6.18 19.39
N ALA A 460 -4.01 -5.40 18.37
CA ALA A 460 -3.51 -4.04 18.17
C ALA A 460 -4.30 -2.95 18.91
N LEU A 461 -5.50 -3.23 19.47
CA LEU A 461 -6.18 -2.38 20.46
C LEU A 461 -5.76 -2.75 21.89
N GLN A 462 -5.53 -4.02 22.19
CA GLN A 462 -5.15 -4.48 23.52
C GLN A 462 -3.67 -4.25 23.84
N ASP A 463 -2.80 -4.09 22.83
CA ASP A 463 -1.40 -3.73 23.03
C ASP A 463 -1.27 -2.30 23.61
N PRO A 464 -0.67 -2.14 24.81
CA PRO A 464 -0.49 -0.83 25.42
C PRO A 464 0.39 0.12 24.60
N LEU A 465 1.39 -0.40 23.85
CA LEU A 465 2.29 0.43 23.04
C LEU A 465 1.58 1.02 21.81
N LEU A 466 0.82 0.21 21.08
CA LEU A 466 0.03 0.68 19.94
C LEU A 466 -1.10 1.60 20.39
N SER A 467 -1.68 1.38 21.56
CA SER A 467 -2.66 2.29 22.16
C SER A 467 -2.06 3.66 22.48
N LEU A 468 -0.91 3.69 23.17
CA LEU A 468 -0.19 4.93 23.49
C LEU A 468 0.26 5.68 22.22
N ARG A 469 0.84 4.99 21.24
CA ARG A 469 1.23 5.57 19.95
C ARG A 469 0.02 6.17 19.20
N ARG A 470 -1.16 5.54 19.25
CA ARG A 470 -2.39 6.07 18.63
C ARG A 470 -2.93 7.31 19.36
N ALA A 471 -2.89 7.32 20.69
CA ALA A 471 -3.29 8.46 21.51
C ALA A 471 -2.41 9.69 21.19
N ILE A 472 -1.08 9.50 21.22
CA ILE A 472 -0.08 10.51 20.83
C ILE A 472 -0.33 11.01 19.40
N ALA A 473 -0.49 10.12 18.42
CA ALA A 473 -0.70 10.48 17.02
C ALA A 473 -2.06 11.16 16.73
N SER A 474 -3.02 11.05 17.65
CA SER A 474 -4.33 11.75 17.57
C SER A 474 -4.34 13.13 18.24
N GLY A 475 -3.30 13.47 19.01
CA GLY A 475 -3.25 14.66 19.87
C GLY A 475 -4.01 14.52 21.19
N ASN A 476 -4.84 13.48 21.35
CA ASN A 476 -5.56 13.18 22.59
C ASN A 476 -4.68 12.32 23.52
N LEU A 477 -3.86 12.98 24.34
CA LEU A 477 -3.05 12.28 25.36
C LEU A 477 -3.96 11.56 26.38
N PRO A 478 -3.58 10.36 26.86
CA PRO A 478 -4.42 9.57 27.74
C PRO A 478 -4.33 10.02 29.20
N THR A 479 -5.46 9.99 29.92
CA THR A 479 -5.61 10.51 31.29
C THR A 479 -5.12 9.48 32.32
N PRO A 480 -4.23 9.81 33.29
CA PRO A 480 -3.95 8.93 34.41
C PRO A 480 -5.15 8.87 35.36
N THR A 481 -5.57 7.67 35.78
CA THR A 481 -6.71 7.46 36.67
C THR A 481 -6.36 6.63 37.89
N THR A 482 -7.12 6.82 38.97
CA THR A 482 -7.01 6.03 40.22
C THR A 482 -7.95 4.80 40.24
N SER A 483 -8.98 4.79 39.39
CA SER A 483 -9.95 3.69 39.23
C SER A 483 -9.80 2.98 37.88
N SER A 484 -10.26 1.73 37.81
CA SER A 484 -10.33 0.90 36.60
C SER A 484 -11.59 1.14 35.74
N GLU A 485 -12.50 2.01 36.18
CA GLU A 485 -13.71 2.35 35.44
C GLU A 485 -13.43 3.09 34.12
N LEU A 486 -14.42 3.09 33.21
CA LEU A 486 -14.34 3.66 31.86
C LEU A 486 -14.75 5.15 31.85
N SER A 487 -14.28 5.94 32.81
CA SER A 487 -14.76 7.31 33.10
C SER A 487 -13.66 8.23 33.63
N ASP A 488 -13.55 9.45 33.09
CA ASP A 488 -12.60 10.47 33.55
C ASP A 488 -12.89 11.01 34.97
N GLN A 489 -13.98 10.60 35.63
CA GLN A 489 -14.34 11.07 36.98
C GLN A 489 -13.30 10.77 38.08
N HIS A 490 -12.36 9.85 37.81
CA HIS A 490 -11.25 9.49 38.70
C HIS A 490 -9.87 9.86 38.12
N ALA A 491 -9.82 10.85 37.24
CA ALA A 491 -8.59 11.44 36.72
C ALA A 491 -7.68 12.02 37.83
N THR A 492 -6.37 12.01 37.62
CA THR A 492 -5.38 12.53 38.58
C THR A 492 -4.12 13.00 37.86
N GLU A 493 -3.66 14.22 38.13
CA GLU A 493 -2.45 14.81 37.53
C GLU A 493 -1.14 14.20 38.09
N ASP A 494 -1.20 13.64 39.31
CA ASP A 494 -0.09 12.97 39.98
C ASP A 494 0.07 11.52 39.50
N LEU A 495 1.08 11.29 38.64
CA LEU A 495 1.39 9.97 38.10
C LEU A 495 1.78 8.94 39.20
N ALA A 496 2.33 9.35 40.35
CA ALA A 496 2.67 8.42 41.43
C ALA A 496 1.41 7.79 42.04
N LYS A 497 0.34 8.58 42.18
CA LYS A 497 -0.97 8.12 42.68
C LYS A 497 -1.79 7.34 41.65
N ALA A 498 -1.55 7.54 40.36
CA ALA A 498 -2.27 6.87 39.29
C ALA A 498 -2.01 5.35 39.28
N THR A 499 -3.07 4.57 39.05
CA THR A 499 -3.06 3.10 38.98
C THR A 499 -3.30 2.60 37.55
N HIS A 500 -4.09 3.33 36.78
CA HIS A 500 -4.46 3.02 35.40
C HIS A 500 -4.28 4.24 34.48
N LEU A 501 -4.38 3.99 33.18
CA LEU A 501 -4.31 4.98 32.11
C LEU A 501 -5.56 4.83 31.23
N TYR A 502 -6.38 5.89 31.17
CA TYR A 502 -7.62 5.95 30.41
C TYR A 502 -7.38 6.47 28.99
N PHE A 503 -7.89 5.74 28.01
CA PHE A 503 -7.89 6.09 26.60
C PHE A 503 -9.32 6.36 26.15
N SER A 504 -9.60 7.56 25.62
CA SER A 504 -10.92 7.94 25.12
C SER A 504 -11.17 7.57 23.65
N GLN A 505 -10.11 7.27 22.87
CA GLN A 505 -10.17 6.96 21.45
C GLN A 505 -9.14 5.88 21.05
N PRO A 506 -9.41 5.03 20.04
CA PRO A 506 -10.62 4.97 19.20
C PRO A 506 -11.82 4.26 19.87
N ALA A 507 -11.62 3.65 21.03
CA ALA A 507 -12.64 3.13 21.92
C ALA A 507 -12.24 3.43 23.37
N ALA A 508 -13.22 3.60 24.26
CA ALA A 508 -12.95 3.82 25.68
C ALA A 508 -12.30 2.56 26.30
N GLN A 509 -11.09 2.67 26.83
CA GLN A 509 -10.40 1.57 27.51
C GLN A 509 -9.47 2.07 28.62
N THR A 510 -9.39 1.30 29.71
CA THR A 510 -8.60 1.63 30.91
C THR A 510 -7.54 0.55 31.10
N ILE A 511 -6.25 0.89 30.93
CA ILE A 511 -5.12 -0.07 31.00
C ILE A 511 -4.32 0.16 32.29
N PRO A 512 -3.99 -0.88 33.08
CA PRO A 512 -3.13 -0.74 34.26
C PRO A 512 -1.73 -0.19 33.90
N LEU A 513 -1.21 0.74 34.70
CA LEU A 513 0.13 1.31 34.48
C LEU A 513 1.25 0.27 34.67
N SER A 514 1.00 -0.80 35.42
CA SER A 514 1.91 -1.92 35.65
C SER A 514 1.88 -3.00 34.54
N THR A 515 1.13 -2.80 33.46
CA THR A 515 1.11 -3.73 32.32
C THR A 515 2.46 -3.72 31.58
N VAL A 516 3.12 -4.87 31.52
CA VAL A 516 4.34 -5.08 30.71
C VAL A 516 4.03 -4.96 29.23
N THR A 517 4.96 -4.38 28.46
CA THR A 517 4.77 -4.09 27.04
C THR A 517 5.68 -4.94 26.13
N ARG A 518 5.54 -4.76 24.81
CA ARG A 518 6.40 -5.44 23.82
C ARG A 518 7.80 -4.83 23.67
N PHE A 519 8.09 -3.71 24.32
CA PHE A 519 9.40 -3.05 24.29
C PHE A 519 10.35 -3.69 25.31
N ILE A 520 11.57 -4.01 24.89
CA ILE A 520 12.59 -4.67 25.71
C ILE A 520 13.84 -3.79 25.76
N SER A 521 14.28 -3.45 26.97
CA SER A 521 15.59 -2.84 27.19
C SER A 521 16.67 -3.92 27.03
N GLU A 522 17.68 -3.64 26.21
CA GLU A 522 18.85 -4.49 26.02
C GLU A 522 19.69 -4.54 27.30
N ALA A 523 19.68 -3.47 28.09
CA ALA A 523 20.40 -3.37 29.36
C ALA A 523 19.83 -4.25 30.48
N THR A 524 18.50 -4.44 30.55
CA THR A 524 17.84 -5.29 31.57
C THR A 524 17.43 -6.67 31.03
N GLN A 525 17.45 -6.87 29.71
CA GLN A 525 16.91 -8.05 29.01
C GLN A 525 15.43 -8.34 29.33
N SER A 526 14.69 -7.36 29.86
CA SER A 526 13.32 -7.53 30.34
C SER A 526 12.33 -6.61 29.61
N ALA A 527 11.04 -7.00 29.67
CA ALA A 527 9.95 -6.19 29.13
C ALA A 527 9.72 -4.96 29.99
N VAL A 528 9.68 -3.79 29.35
CA VAL A 528 9.44 -2.50 30.00
C VAL A 528 7.92 -2.30 30.19
N ASP A 529 7.52 -1.77 31.33
CA ASP A 529 6.11 -1.53 31.69
C ASP A 529 5.59 -0.17 31.22
N LEU A 530 4.26 -0.06 31.15
CA LEU A 530 3.59 1.14 30.62
C LEU A 530 3.88 2.41 31.44
N ARG A 531 4.06 2.32 32.77
CA ARG A 531 4.46 3.45 33.62
C ARG A 531 5.82 4.01 33.19
N SER A 532 6.81 3.14 32.96
CA SER A 532 8.14 3.54 32.52
C SER A 532 8.14 4.21 31.14
N ILE A 533 7.37 3.67 30.20
CA ILE A 533 7.24 4.21 28.85
C ILE A 533 6.53 5.57 28.85
N LEU A 534 5.47 5.74 29.65
CA LEU A 534 4.79 7.02 29.81
C LEU A 534 5.69 8.06 30.50
N PHE A 535 6.47 7.66 31.50
CA PHE A 535 7.45 8.54 32.16
C PHE A 535 8.57 8.99 31.22
N ALA A 536 9.10 8.08 30.38
CA ALA A 536 10.07 8.42 29.34
C ALA A 536 9.50 9.35 28.26
N TRP A 537 8.20 9.22 27.96
CA TRP A 537 7.48 10.11 27.04
C TRP A 537 7.22 11.51 27.63
N GLN A 538 6.73 11.61 28.86
CA GLN A 538 6.48 12.89 29.54
C GLN A 538 7.76 13.71 29.70
N ASN A 539 8.88 13.03 29.98
CA ASN A 539 10.19 13.66 30.11
C ASN A 539 10.98 13.69 28.79
N LYS A 540 10.35 13.54 27.60
CA LYS A 540 11.11 13.37 26.33
C LYS A 540 12.05 14.54 26.00
N ASP A 541 11.64 15.76 26.34
CA ASP A 541 12.39 17.01 26.05
C ASP A 541 13.48 17.32 27.10
N VAL A 542 13.60 16.49 28.14
CA VAL A 542 14.54 16.64 29.27
C VAL A 542 15.91 16.03 28.94
N ALA A 543 16.99 16.70 29.37
CA ALA A 543 18.36 16.22 29.16
C ALA A 543 18.63 14.87 29.85
N ILE A 544 19.55 14.05 29.31
CA ILE A 544 19.76 12.67 29.80
C ILE A 544 20.07 12.60 31.31
N PRO A 545 20.99 13.42 31.89
CA PRO A 545 21.28 13.37 33.32
C PRO A 545 20.09 13.80 34.20
N GLU A 546 19.31 14.77 33.71
CA GLU A 546 18.13 15.30 34.39
C GLU A 546 16.94 14.34 34.32
N TYR A 547 16.80 13.59 33.22
CA TYR A 547 15.86 12.46 33.09
C TYR A 547 16.21 11.32 34.06
N ILE A 548 17.49 10.97 34.19
CA ILE A 548 17.96 9.95 35.15
C ILE A 548 17.64 10.40 36.59
N ALA A 549 18.05 11.60 36.99
CA ALA A 549 17.77 12.14 38.31
C ALA A 549 16.26 12.27 38.61
N SER A 550 15.45 12.60 37.59
CA SER A 550 13.99 12.65 37.71
C SER A 550 13.38 11.25 37.89
N ALA A 551 13.89 10.23 37.19
CA ALA A 551 13.46 8.84 37.36
C ALA A 551 13.85 8.28 38.74
N GLU A 552 15.05 8.60 39.23
CA GLU A 552 15.52 8.23 40.57
C GLU A 552 14.63 8.85 41.65
N LYS A 553 14.36 10.17 41.57
CA LYS A 553 13.45 10.86 42.49
C LYS A 553 12.02 10.29 42.44
N PHE A 554 11.48 10.05 41.25
CA PHE A 554 10.14 9.46 41.09
C PHE A 554 10.07 8.03 41.67
N ASN A 555 11.16 7.26 41.61
CA ASN A 555 11.29 5.96 42.25
C ASN A 555 11.35 6.03 43.78
N GLU A 556 11.88 7.11 44.36
CA GLU A 556 11.76 7.35 45.81
C GLU A 556 10.32 7.72 46.22
N GLU A 557 9.65 8.55 45.41
CA GLU A 557 8.25 8.96 45.64
C GLU A 557 7.27 7.77 45.56
N LEU A 558 7.46 6.86 44.59
CA LEU A 558 6.68 5.61 44.49
C LEU A 558 6.91 4.66 45.69
N LYS A 559 8.15 4.57 46.19
CA LYS A 559 8.46 3.77 47.38
C LYS A 559 7.75 4.31 48.62
N GLN A 560 7.72 5.63 48.82
CA GLN A 560 7.02 6.27 49.95
C GLN A 560 5.49 6.04 49.93
N GLN A 561 4.90 5.80 48.76
CA GLN A 561 3.46 5.49 48.64
C GLN A 561 3.13 3.99 48.75
N THR A 562 4.12 3.10 48.65
CA THR A 562 3.92 1.64 48.70
C THR A 562 3.82 1.15 50.15
N LYS A 563 2.60 0.92 50.64
CA LYS A 563 2.38 0.33 51.97
C LYS A 563 2.84 -1.13 52.04
N GLU A 564 3.24 -1.54 53.24
CA GLU A 564 3.74 -2.88 53.56
C GLU A 564 2.83 -4.00 53.00
N GLY A 565 3.40 -4.87 52.17
CA GLY A 565 2.67 -5.97 51.50
C GLY A 565 2.27 -5.71 50.04
N GLY A 566 2.42 -4.47 49.53
CA GLY A 566 2.27 -4.17 48.11
C GLY A 566 3.43 -4.68 47.25
N LYS A 567 3.19 -4.96 45.96
CA LYS A 567 4.28 -5.12 44.98
C LYS A 567 5.00 -3.78 44.81
N GLU A 568 6.33 -3.77 44.90
CA GLU A 568 7.13 -2.58 44.60
C GLU A 568 6.83 -2.06 43.18
N GLN A 569 6.57 -0.75 43.08
CA GLN A 569 6.40 -0.07 41.79
C GLN A 569 7.62 0.83 41.56
N SER A 570 8.24 0.69 40.39
CA SER A 570 9.36 1.52 39.97
C SER A 570 9.39 1.68 38.45
N VAL A 571 9.92 2.81 38.00
CA VAL A 571 10.20 3.13 36.60
C VAL A 571 11.61 2.64 36.23
N GLN A 572 11.70 1.91 35.13
CA GLN A 572 12.96 1.50 34.51
C GLN A 572 13.60 2.70 33.79
N ILE A 573 14.87 2.94 34.06
CA ILE A 573 15.66 4.00 33.42
C ILE A 573 16.17 3.47 32.07
N LEU A 574 15.65 4.03 30.98
CA LEU A 574 16.02 3.61 29.63
C LEU A 574 17.37 4.18 29.20
N VAL A 575 18.20 3.37 28.52
CA VAL A 575 19.47 3.82 27.96
C VAL A 575 19.20 4.83 26.83
N PHE A 576 20.11 5.78 26.61
CA PHE A 576 19.91 6.88 25.64
C PHE A 576 19.40 6.44 24.25
N VAL A 577 19.96 5.36 23.70
CA VAL A 577 19.53 4.81 22.40
C VAL A 577 18.11 4.25 22.47
N GLU A 578 17.82 3.43 23.48
CA GLU A 578 16.50 2.84 23.74
C GLU A 578 15.42 3.92 23.90
N ARG A 579 15.71 4.97 24.68
CA ARG A 579 14.83 6.13 24.89
C ARG A 579 14.59 6.89 23.59
N LEU A 580 15.64 7.15 22.79
CA LEU A 580 15.54 7.85 21.52
C LEU A 580 14.70 7.07 20.49
N ASP A 581 14.93 5.77 20.35
CA ASP A 581 14.21 4.92 19.41
C ASP A 581 12.75 4.73 19.83
N LEU A 582 12.47 4.58 21.15
CA LEU A 582 11.12 4.54 21.70
C LEU A 582 10.34 5.84 21.40
N ILE A 583 10.93 7.01 21.66
CA ILE A 583 10.29 8.31 21.38
C ILE A 583 10.04 8.47 19.87
N THR A 584 11.03 8.15 19.04
CA THR A 584 10.93 8.20 17.57
C THR A 584 9.82 7.28 17.03
N TRP A 585 9.63 6.10 17.65
CA TRP A 585 8.57 5.16 17.31
C TRP A 585 7.18 5.63 17.81
N LEU A 586 7.10 6.22 19.01
CA LEU A 586 5.87 6.78 19.57
C LEU A 586 5.37 8.03 18.81
N GLU A 587 6.29 8.89 18.34
CA GLU A 587 5.98 10.01 17.43
C GLU A 587 5.58 9.56 16.02
N GLY A 588 5.77 8.28 15.71
CA GLY A 588 5.45 7.69 14.42
C GLY A 588 6.47 7.94 13.32
N ALA A 589 7.65 8.48 13.66
CA ALA A 589 8.77 8.68 12.72
C ALA A 589 9.51 7.37 12.37
N ALA A 590 9.29 6.29 13.14
CA ALA A 590 9.70 4.93 12.80
C ALA A 590 8.50 3.95 12.81
N GLU A 591 8.47 3.00 11.87
CA GLU A 591 7.47 1.91 11.86
C GLU A 591 7.99 0.66 12.61
N GLU A 592 9.25 0.29 12.38
CA GLU A 592 9.95 -0.84 13.00
C GLU A 592 11.15 -0.33 13.82
N ILE A 593 11.36 -0.90 15.02
CA ILE A 593 12.60 -0.75 15.82
C ILE A 593 12.96 -2.10 16.44
N ASP A 594 14.26 -2.41 16.55
CA ASP A 594 14.76 -3.73 16.97
C ASP A 594 14.37 -4.10 18.42
N HIS A 595 14.06 -3.10 19.26
CA HIS A 595 13.67 -3.26 20.66
C HIS A 595 12.20 -3.68 20.89
N ILE A 596 11.37 -3.84 19.85
CA ILE A 596 9.95 -4.23 19.98
C ILE A 596 9.70 -5.64 19.43
N LYS A 597 9.24 -6.56 20.29
CA LYS A 597 8.81 -7.91 19.86
C LYS A 597 7.59 -7.85 18.93
N PRO A 598 7.53 -8.63 17.84
CA PRO A 598 6.34 -8.74 17.00
C PRO A 598 5.16 -9.36 17.76
N LEU A 599 3.94 -9.08 17.30
CA LEU A 599 2.70 -9.65 17.87
C LEU A 599 2.62 -11.16 17.60
N GLU A 600 2.11 -11.94 18.56
CA GLU A 600 2.19 -13.41 18.53
C GLU A 600 1.46 -14.06 17.35
N GLY A 601 0.41 -13.42 16.79
CA GLY A 601 -0.22 -13.85 15.54
C GLY A 601 0.71 -13.83 14.32
N ALA A 602 1.73 -12.97 14.31
CA ALA A 602 2.77 -12.97 13.28
C ALA A 602 3.83 -14.05 13.52
N ALA A 603 4.13 -14.36 14.80
CA ALA A 603 5.01 -15.46 15.17
C ALA A 603 4.40 -16.81 14.78
N ALA A 604 3.13 -17.06 15.13
CA ALA A 604 2.40 -18.27 14.72
C ALA A 604 2.30 -18.44 13.20
N ALA A 605 2.16 -17.33 12.44
CA ALA A 605 2.20 -17.38 10.98
C ALA A 605 3.59 -17.72 10.42
N ALA A 606 4.66 -17.24 11.07
CA ALA A 606 6.04 -17.57 10.72
C ALA A 606 6.41 -19.02 11.08
N GLU A 607 5.97 -19.52 12.24
CA GLU A 607 6.15 -20.92 12.64
C GLU A 607 5.33 -21.88 11.76
N ALA A 608 4.09 -21.53 11.39
CA ALA A 608 3.31 -22.29 10.42
C ALA A 608 4.00 -22.35 9.04
N ALA A 609 4.63 -21.26 8.60
CA ALA A 609 5.43 -21.23 7.37
C ALA A 609 6.73 -22.07 7.49
N ALA A 610 7.38 -22.06 8.66
CA ALA A 610 8.57 -22.86 8.94
C ALA A 610 8.25 -24.36 9.03
N ALA A 611 7.14 -24.74 9.68
CA ALA A 611 6.65 -26.11 9.76
C ALA A 611 6.26 -26.66 8.37
N ALA A 612 5.57 -25.84 7.56
CA ALA A 612 5.24 -26.20 6.18
C ALA A 612 6.47 -26.38 5.28
N ALA A 613 7.59 -25.69 5.58
CA ALA A 613 8.87 -25.92 4.91
C ALA A 613 9.59 -27.18 5.44
N GLY A 614 9.58 -27.41 6.75
CA GLY A 614 10.26 -28.54 7.40
C GLY A 614 9.73 -29.91 6.99
N VAL A 615 8.41 -30.06 6.82
CA VAL A 615 7.78 -31.33 6.40
C VAL A 615 8.20 -31.75 4.98
N ALA A 616 8.58 -30.81 4.12
CA ALA A 616 9.05 -31.10 2.76
C ALA A 616 10.53 -31.52 2.68
N GLN A 617 11.26 -31.56 3.79
CA GLN A 617 12.71 -31.85 3.83
C GLN A 617 13.06 -33.02 4.78
N ALA A 618 12.07 -33.77 5.25
CA ALA A 618 12.20 -34.85 6.23
C ALA A 618 12.19 -36.28 5.63
N GLU A 619 12.55 -36.44 4.36
CA GLU A 619 12.54 -37.74 3.65
C GLU A 619 13.93 -38.20 3.14
N ASN A 620 15.02 -37.58 3.62
CA ASN A 620 16.39 -38.05 3.35
C ASN A 620 17.31 -37.86 4.57
N ALA A 621 18.20 -38.83 4.79
CA ALA A 621 19.23 -38.85 5.82
C ALA A 621 18.77 -38.85 7.30
N ALA A 622 18.02 -39.88 7.70
CA ALA A 622 18.11 -40.39 9.09
C ALA A 622 19.35 -41.31 9.21
N GLY A 623 20.27 -41.05 10.15
CA GLY A 623 21.43 -41.92 10.34
C GLY A 623 22.47 -41.47 11.38
N ILE A 624 22.75 -42.37 12.33
CA ILE A 624 23.82 -42.34 13.35
C ILE A 624 23.59 -41.34 14.50
N ALA A 625 23.97 -41.73 15.73
CA ALA A 625 23.45 -41.17 16.98
C ALA A 625 24.49 -41.13 18.13
N ALA A 626 24.07 -40.47 19.22
CA ALA A 626 24.48 -40.64 20.62
C ALA A 626 25.82 -40.05 21.12
N GLY A 627 25.80 -39.70 22.42
CA GLY A 627 26.96 -39.29 23.23
C GLY A 627 27.00 -37.80 23.63
N ALA A 628 27.23 -37.38 24.89
CA ALA A 628 26.68 -37.78 26.20
C ALA A 628 27.21 -36.82 27.31
N THR A 629 26.37 -36.50 28.32
CA THR A 629 26.71 -36.14 29.74
C THR A 629 27.78 -35.09 30.13
N GLY A 630 27.45 -34.20 31.08
CA GLY A 630 28.30 -33.97 32.28
C GLY A 630 28.55 -32.54 32.81
N GLY A 631 28.32 -32.31 34.12
CA GLY A 631 28.93 -31.25 34.97
C GLY A 631 28.42 -29.79 34.81
N VAL A 632 27.86 -29.01 35.76
CA VAL A 632 27.78 -28.92 37.25
C VAL A 632 28.66 -27.83 37.90
N SER A 633 27.98 -26.73 38.28
CA SER A 633 28.12 -25.84 39.47
C SER A 633 29.47 -25.40 40.07
N THR A 634 29.58 -24.10 40.38
CA THR A 634 29.81 -23.60 41.78
C THR A 634 29.58 -22.07 41.92
N ALA A 635 29.39 -21.61 43.16
CA ALA A 635 29.23 -20.21 43.64
C ALA A 635 29.68 -20.18 45.13
N PRO A 636 29.40 -19.17 46.00
CA PRO A 636 29.10 -17.72 45.85
C PRO A 636 30.03 -16.84 46.76
N SER A 637 29.70 -15.56 47.02
CA SER A 637 29.65 -14.91 48.39
C SER A 637 29.90 -13.38 48.42
N GLY A 638 29.44 -12.69 49.49
CA GLY A 638 29.90 -11.35 49.94
C GLY A 638 29.24 -10.11 49.28
N THR A 639 28.04 -9.62 49.61
CA THR A 639 27.52 -8.95 50.84
C THR A 639 27.97 -7.51 51.16
N ALA A 640 27.04 -6.57 50.99
CA ALA A 640 26.67 -5.44 51.89
C ALA A 640 27.50 -4.12 52.00
N GLY A 641 26.85 -3.01 51.61
CA GLY A 641 26.90 -1.69 52.27
C GLY A 641 28.02 -0.70 51.89
N ALA A 642 27.91 0.63 52.15
CA ALA A 642 26.73 1.44 52.52
C ALA A 642 26.98 2.98 52.45
N VAL A 643 26.02 3.74 51.89
CA VAL A 643 25.47 5.03 52.43
C VAL A 643 26.26 6.38 52.31
N GLN A 644 25.47 7.48 52.16
CA GLN A 644 25.76 8.93 52.35
C GLN A 644 26.67 9.68 51.32
N THR A 645 26.54 11.00 51.05
CA THR A 645 25.40 11.98 50.94
C THR A 645 25.95 13.30 50.34
N GLY A 646 25.15 14.10 49.62
CA GLY A 646 25.52 15.47 49.21
C GLY A 646 24.46 16.16 48.34
N ALA A 647 24.33 17.50 48.38
CA ALA A 647 23.16 18.21 47.83
C ALA A 647 23.46 19.50 47.03
N GLN A 648 22.57 19.76 46.06
CA GLN A 648 22.11 21.06 45.49
C GLN A 648 23.08 22.24 45.25
N SER A 649 23.10 22.75 44.02
CA SER A 649 22.73 24.15 43.70
C SER A 649 22.59 24.36 42.18
N GLY A 650 21.90 25.42 41.73
CA GLY A 650 21.70 25.72 40.29
C GLY A 650 21.11 27.12 40.01
N ARG A 651 21.22 27.60 38.75
CA ARG A 651 20.74 28.89 38.18
C ARG A 651 21.12 28.96 36.69
N PRO A 652 20.58 29.90 35.87
CA PRO A 652 19.20 30.38 35.76
C PRO A 652 18.66 30.34 34.30
N GLN A 653 17.34 30.47 34.11
CA GLN A 653 16.70 30.45 32.78
C GLN A 653 16.61 31.86 32.15
N LYS A 654 16.63 31.94 30.80
CA LYS A 654 16.73 33.21 30.05
C LYS A 654 15.35 33.70 29.59
N GLN A 655 15.00 34.97 29.88
CA GLN A 655 13.74 35.57 29.42
C GLN A 655 13.73 35.83 27.91
N ILE A 656 12.54 35.74 27.30
CA ILE A 656 12.26 36.08 25.90
C ILE A 656 11.47 37.41 25.86
N ASP A 657 11.69 38.22 24.83
CA ASP A 657 11.01 39.51 24.65
C ASP A 657 9.50 39.33 24.43
N PRO A 658 8.63 39.97 25.25
CA PRO A 658 7.17 39.88 25.10
C PRO A 658 6.66 40.24 23.70
N ARG A 659 7.30 41.19 23.02
CA ARG A 659 6.91 41.64 21.67
C ARG A 659 7.21 40.59 20.60
N LEU A 660 8.30 39.83 20.79
CA LEU A 660 8.61 38.69 19.92
C LEU A 660 7.60 37.55 20.15
N GLN A 661 7.14 37.38 21.39
CA GLN A 661 6.14 36.39 21.76
C GLN A 661 4.73 36.74 21.22
N GLU A 662 4.33 38.01 21.18
CA GLU A 662 3.14 38.46 20.44
C GLU A 662 3.22 38.13 18.94
N ILE A 663 4.37 38.35 18.30
CA ILE A 663 4.57 38.04 16.88
C ILE A 663 4.44 36.54 16.60
N TYR A 664 5.06 35.69 17.43
CA TYR A 664 4.90 34.23 17.31
C TYR A 664 3.46 33.77 17.56
N ASN A 665 2.73 34.39 18.51
CA ASN A 665 1.31 34.09 18.74
C ASN A 665 0.41 34.50 17.56
N GLY A 666 0.84 35.45 16.73
CA GLY A 666 0.15 35.84 15.49
C GLY A 666 0.56 35.04 14.24
N GLU A 667 1.63 34.25 14.28
CA GLU A 667 2.21 33.60 13.11
C GLU A 667 1.41 32.36 12.66
N ARG A 668 0.79 32.43 11.46
CA ARG A 668 0.20 31.25 10.79
C ARG A 668 1.15 30.71 9.71
N LYS A 669 1.94 29.69 10.06
CA LYS A 669 2.81 28.96 9.11
C LYS A 669 1.99 28.15 8.11
N THR A 670 1.84 28.65 6.88
CA THR A 670 1.09 27.99 5.78
C THR A 670 1.89 26.90 5.03
N GLY A 671 2.95 26.37 5.64
CA GLY A 671 3.84 25.36 5.07
C GLY A 671 5.16 25.93 4.52
N ASP A 672 6.23 25.15 4.63
CA ASP A 672 7.56 25.48 4.11
C ASP A 672 7.86 24.69 2.81
N ARG A 673 9.04 24.93 2.21
CA ARG A 673 9.50 24.19 1.02
C ARG A 673 9.52 22.68 1.22
N ASN A 674 9.85 22.19 2.42
CA ASN A 674 9.85 20.77 2.74
C ASN A 674 8.42 20.20 2.88
N THR A 675 7.48 20.99 3.38
CA THR A 675 6.05 20.67 3.46
C THR A 675 5.47 20.45 2.06
N VAL A 676 5.79 21.34 1.11
CA VAL A 676 5.39 21.19 -0.30
C VAL A 676 5.97 19.91 -0.91
N LEU A 677 7.26 19.64 -0.71
CA LEU A 677 7.95 18.46 -1.25
C LEU A 677 7.51 17.11 -0.63
N ARG A 678 6.96 17.13 0.60
CA ARG A 678 6.44 15.94 1.29
C ARG A 678 4.94 15.71 1.06
N GLY A 679 4.23 16.72 0.55
CA GLY A 679 2.78 16.75 0.47
C GLY A 679 2.11 16.78 1.85
N ILE A 680 0.77 16.75 1.86
CA ILE A 680 -0.06 16.84 3.08
C ILE A 680 0.16 15.65 4.03
N LYS A 681 0.75 14.55 3.55
CA LYS A 681 1.18 13.41 4.37
C LYS A 681 2.50 12.85 3.84
N PRO A 682 3.61 12.92 4.60
CA PRO A 682 4.89 12.33 4.18
C PRO A 682 4.70 10.83 3.98
N THR A 683 4.91 10.38 2.74
CA THR A 683 4.68 8.98 2.33
C THR A 683 6.01 8.39 1.87
N ASP A 684 6.59 7.51 2.68
CA ASP A 684 7.89 6.90 2.34
C ASP A 684 7.72 5.70 1.39
N PHE A 685 8.32 5.82 0.21
CA PHE A 685 8.34 4.77 -0.81
C PHE A 685 9.53 3.79 -0.64
N SER A 686 10.28 3.84 0.46
CA SER A 686 11.41 2.94 0.74
C SER A 686 11.02 1.45 0.75
N HIS A 687 9.78 1.12 1.14
CA HIS A 687 9.24 -0.24 0.97
C HIS A 687 9.25 -0.67 -0.51
N VAL A 688 8.81 0.21 -1.42
CA VAL A 688 8.77 -0.08 -2.88
C VAL A 688 10.19 -0.29 -3.42
N ARG A 689 11.21 0.42 -2.89
CA ARG A 689 12.61 0.15 -3.21
C ARG A 689 13.06 -1.25 -2.74
N LYS A 690 12.81 -1.62 -1.48
CA LYS A 690 13.11 -2.98 -0.96
C LYS A 690 12.44 -4.06 -1.83
N SER A 691 11.17 -3.86 -2.20
CA SER A 691 10.45 -4.80 -3.09
C SER A 691 11.06 -4.89 -4.49
N ALA A 692 11.50 -3.77 -5.08
CA ALA A 692 12.04 -3.75 -6.43
C ALA A 692 13.37 -4.50 -6.58
N GLU A 693 14.22 -4.49 -5.55
CA GLU A 693 15.51 -5.20 -5.55
C GLU A 693 15.31 -6.72 -5.68
N LEU A 694 14.30 -7.29 -5.01
CA LEU A 694 13.91 -8.71 -5.14
C LEU A 694 13.45 -9.09 -6.56
N PHE A 695 12.80 -8.18 -7.29
CA PHE A 695 12.43 -8.42 -8.69
C PHE A 695 13.61 -8.28 -9.66
N LEU A 696 14.58 -7.40 -9.37
CA LEU A 696 15.78 -7.22 -10.18
C LEU A 696 16.69 -8.45 -10.14
N ASP A 697 16.97 -9.02 -8.96
CA ASP A 697 17.77 -10.24 -8.89
C ASP A 697 17.05 -11.47 -9.44
N ARG A 698 15.70 -11.54 -9.34
CA ARG A 698 14.90 -12.58 -10.01
C ARG A 698 14.95 -12.49 -11.54
N SER A 699 15.30 -11.33 -12.12
CA SER A 699 15.54 -11.20 -13.56
C SER A 699 16.90 -11.75 -14.01
N ARG A 700 17.88 -11.82 -13.09
CA ARG A 700 19.23 -12.36 -13.32
C ARG A 700 19.30 -13.89 -13.17
N SER A 701 18.36 -14.49 -12.43
CA SER A 701 18.37 -15.90 -12.04
C SER A 701 17.34 -16.76 -12.81
N ARG A 702 17.48 -16.83 -14.15
CA ARG A 702 16.61 -17.69 -14.98
C ARG A 702 17.40 -18.57 -15.97
N PRO A 703 17.61 -19.86 -15.68
CA PRO A 703 18.26 -20.79 -16.60
C PRO A 703 17.30 -21.30 -17.69
N GLY A 704 17.83 -21.55 -18.89
CA GLY A 704 17.19 -22.41 -19.90
C GLY A 704 16.57 -21.72 -21.13
N GLN A 705 17.38 -21.42 -22.14
CA GLN A 705 17.03 -21.60 -23.56
C GLN A 705 18.33 -21.85 -24.38
N PRO A 706 18.28 -22.62 -25.49
CA PRO A 706 19.49 -23.13 -26.16
C PRO A 706 20.10 -22.14 -27.15
N SER A 707 21.43 -22.13 -27.26
CA SER A 707 22.18 -21.35 -28.25
C SER A 707 22.61 -22.19 -29.47
N ALA A 708 22.65 -21.56 -30.64
CA ALA A 708 23.14 -22.17 -31.87
C ALA A 708 24.69 -22.21 -31.93
N LYS A 709 25.23 -23.07 -32.81
CA LYS A 709 26.64 -23.36 -33.08
C LYS A 709 27.07 -22.80 -34.46
N PRO A 710 28.37 -22.83 -34.87
CA PRO A 710 29.61 -22.66 -34.09
C PRO A 710 30.73 -21.83 -34.82
N GLY A 711 31.81 -21.49 -34.11
CA GLY A 711 33.13 -21.15 -34.70
C GLY A 711 33.82 -19.91 -34.10
N SER A 712 35.15 -19.83 -33.95
CA SER A 712 36.21 -20.86 -34.09
C SER A 712 37.49 -20.46 -33.33
N LYS A 713 38.33 -21.43 -32.91
CA LYS A 713 39.74 -21.32 -32.40
C LYS A 713 39.95 -20.40 -31.17
N SER A 714 40.23 -20.86 -29.94
CA SER A 714 41.25 -21.79 -29.40
C SER A 714 42.69 -21.25 -29.33
N VAL A 715 43.18 -20.98 -28.11
CA VAL A 715 44.47 -21.46 -27.53
C VAL A 715 44.28 -21.56 -26.01
N VAL A 716 44.90 -22.57 -25.36
CA VAL A 716 45.10 -22.68 -23.90
C VAL A 716 46.56 -23.15 -23.67
N PRO A 717 47.17 -22.86 -22.51
CA PRO A 717 47.34 -23.96 -21.55
C PRO A 717 47.14 -23.57 -20.06
N ALA A 718 46.93 -24.59 -19.23
CA ALA A 718 46.88 -24.55 -17.77
C ALA A 718 48.04 -25.45 -17.23
N PRO A 719 48.14 -25.84 -15.93
CA PRO A 719 47.38 -25.43 -14.72
C PRO A 719 48.26 -25.11 -13.49
N SER A 720 47.64 -24.72 -12.36
CA SER A 720 48.07 -25.13 -11.00
C SER A 720 47.03 -24.80 -9.91
N ALA A 721 47.12 -25.52 -8.78
CA ALA A 721 46.08 -25.63 -7.75
C ALA A 721 45.84 -24.40 -6.86
N GLY A 722 44.65 -24.32 -6.24
CA GLY A 722 44.33 -23.33 -5.19
C GLY A 722 42.85 -23.36 -4.76
N LEU A 723 42.49 -24.21 -3.80
CA LEU A 723 41.13 -24.28 -3.23
C LEU A 723 40.88 -23.18 -2.19
N SER A 724 39.70 -22.53 -2.25
CA SER A 724 39.12 -21.82 -1.09
C SER A 724 37.58 -21.75 -1.19
N MET A 725 36.92 -21.62 -0.04
CA MET A 725 35.46 -21.81 0.12
C MET A 725 34.63 -20.56 -0.21
N PRO A 726 33.36 -20.71 -0.64
CA PRO A 726 32.47 -19.59 -0.89
C PRO A 726 32.02 -18.90 0.41
N SER A 727 32.54 -17.70 0.68
CA SER A 727 32.09 -16.85 1.78
C SER A 727 30.77 -16.14 1.43
N SER A 728 29.79 -16.18 2.34
CA SER A 728 28.46 -15.61 2.13
C SER A 728 28.45 -14.08 2.31
N ARG A 729 27.89 -13.35 1.33
CA ARG A 729 27.68 -11.90 1.44
C ARG A 729 26.30 -11.59 2.01
N LYS A 730 26.27 -11.08 3.24
CA LYS A 730 25.12 -10.31 3.79
C LYS A 730 25.03 -8.94 3.09
N SER A 731 23.84 -8.34 3.06
CA SER A 731 23.57 -7.07 2.39
C SER A 731 24.24 -5.87 3.09
N SER A 732 24.71 -4.90 2.31
CA SER A 732 25.63 -3.85 2.76
C SER A 732 24.92 -2.59 3.27
N SER A 733 24.30 -2.67 4.45
CA SER A 733 23.73 -1.49 5.14
C SER A 733 24.78 -0.73 5.99
N SER A 734 25.83 -1.41 6.47
CA SER A 734 26.69 -0.93 7.57
C SER A 734 28.07 -0.37 7.19
N ASN A 735 28.35 -0.13 5.90
CA ASN A 735 29.69 0.24 5.40
C ASN A 735 29.91 1.76 5.23
N ALA A 736 29.53 2.58 6.22
CA ALA A 736 29.91 3.99 6.25
C ALA A 736 31.39 4.15 6.68
N PRO A 737 32.19 4.99 5.99
CA PRO A 737 33.57 5.29 6.37
C PRO A 737 33.68 6.10 7.67
N ILE A 738 34.79 5.92 8.38
CA ILE A 738 35.07 6.54 9.69
C ILE A 738 36.38 7.33 9.64
N ILE A 739 36.39 8.52 10.25
CA ILE A 739 37.53 9.41 10.43
C ILE A 739 37.81 9.52 11.94
N LEU A 740 39.08 9.38 12.36
CA LEU A 740 39.49 9.62 13.75
C LEU A 740 40.11 11.01 13.91
N ILE A 741 39.69 11.75 14.94
CA ILE A 741 40.35 12.98 15.42
C ILE A 741 41.43 12.61 16.45
N SER A 742 42.44 13.47 16.61
CA SER A 742 43.35 13.38 17.76
C SER A 742 42.64 13.82 19.06
N PRO A 743 42.52 12.97 20.10
CA PRO A 743 41.99 13.36 21.41
C PRO A 743 42.96 14.27 22.21
N SER A 744 44.02 14.80 21.58
CA SER A 744 44.95 15.73 22.22
C SER A 744 44.36 17.13 22.31
N ALA A 745 44.41 17.76 23.49
CA ALA A 745 44.03 19.16 23.68
C ALA A 745 44.83 20.15 22.80
N SER A 746 46.03 19.75 22.35
CA SER A 746 46.86 20.50 21.40
C SER A 746 46.41 20.40 19.93
N SER A 747 45.39 19.60 19.62
CA SER A 747 44.85 19.50 18.27
C SER A 747 44.04 20.76 17.92
N LEU A 748 44.37 21.38 16.78
CA LEU A 748 43.62 22.51 16.22
C LEU A 748 42.20 22.11 15.81
N ILE A 749 42.02 20.85 15.39
CA ILE A 749 40.72 20.26 15.07
C ILE A 749 40.31 19.34 16.23
N ARG A 750 39.20 19.65 16.88
CA ARG A 750 38.55 18.86 17.94
C ARG A 750 37.08 18.62 17.57
N MET A 751 36.39 17.79 18.34
CA MET A 751 34.97 17.46 18.11
C MET A 751 34.03 18.69 18.17
N SER A 752 34.42 19.78 18.85
CA SER A 752 33.65 21.05 18.88
C SER A 752 33.72 21.86 17.57
N ASN A 753 34.84 21.85 16.83
CA ASN A 753 35.03 22.65 15.61
C ASN A 753 35.18 21.85 14.31
N VAL A 754 35.27 20.51 14.36
CA VAL A 754 35.42 19.68 13.15
C VAL A 754 34.27 19.86 12.15
N LYS A 755 33.05 20.13 12.63
CA LYS A 755 31.88 20.35 11.77
C LYS A 755 31.98 21.68 11.01
N THR A 756 32.24 22.79 11.70
CA THR A 756 32.42 24.09 11.05
C THR A 756 33.61 24.11 10.11
N PHE A 757 34.68 23.38 10.42
CA PHE A 757 35.83 23.24 9.55
C PHE A 757 35.54 22.37 8.30
N LEU A 758 35.20 21.09 8.46
CA LEU A 758 35.12 20.15 7.32
C LEU A 758 33.83 20.24 6.49
N GLU A 759 32.74 20.77 7.04
CA GLU A 759 31.46 20.95 6.33
C GLU A 759 31.32 22.38 5.75
N ASN A 760 31.55 23.41 6.58
CA ASN A 760 31.36 24.81 6.17
C ASN A 760 32.62 25.45 5.59
N GLY A 761 33.81 24.87 5.78
CA GLY A 761 35.07 25.38 5.23
C GLY A 761 35.64 26.59 5.99
N ILE A 762 35.32 26.76 7.27
CA ILE A 762 35.74 27.92 8.09
C ILE A 762 36.40 27.40 9.38
N PHE A 763 37.65 27.81 9.64
CA PHE A 763 38.32 27.47 10.89
C PHE A 763 37.87 28.39 12.03
N VAL A 764 37.28 27.80 13.07
CA VAL A 764 36.94 28.48 14.34
C VAL A 764 37.72 27.79 15.47
N PRO A 765 38.36 28.52 16.41
CA PRO A 765 39.06 27.92 17.54
C PRO A 765 38.16 26.98 18.34
N PRO A 766 38.65 25.81 18.80
CA PRO A 766 37.85 24.83 19.54
C PRO A 766 37.13 25.37 20.78
N ASP A 767 37.67 26.45 21.36
CA ASP A 767 37.28 27.05 22.63
C ASP A 767 36.46 28.37 22.44
N HIS A 768 36.04 28.69 21.21
CA HIS A 768 35.31 29.93 20.88
C HIS A 768 33.82 29.86 21.27
N PRO A 769 33.23 30.92 21.88
CA PRO A 769 31.87 30.86 22.43
C PRO A 769 30.75 30.62 21.39
N THR A 770 30.98 30.86 20.10
CA THR A 770 29.98 30.52 19.07
C THR A 770 29.83 29.02 18.82
N LEU A 771 30.67 28.18 19.43
CA LEU A 771 30.60 26.71 19.37
C LEU A 771 29.89 26.10 20.59
N SER A 772 29.61 26.87 21.65
CA SER A 772 29.20 26.39 22.99
C SER A 772 27.75 25.90 23.09
N SER A 773 27.25 25.24 22.04
CA SER A 773 25.96 24.53 22.01
C SER A 773 26.04 23.23 21.19
N ALA A 774 27.25 22.82 20.80
CA ALA A 774 27.50 21.57 20.09
C ALA A 774 28.65 20.79 20.74
N THR A 775 28.39 19.50 20.92
CA THR A 775 29.37 18.41 21.10
C THR A 775 29.79 18.01 22.53
N ASP A 776 28.83 17.46 23.28
CA ASP A 776 29.06 16.32 24.22
C ASP A 776 28.98 14.95 23.49
N ALA A 777 28.92 14.95 22.16
CA ALA A 777 28.71 13.76 21.35
C ALA A 777 30.04 13.22 20.79
N ASN A 778 30.49 12.07 21.29
CA ASN A 778 31.65 11.31 20.80
C ASN A 778 31.51 10.77 19.35
N LEU A 779 30.52 11.25 18.59
CA LEU A 779 30.21 10.85 17.22
C LEU A 779 29.57 12.01 16.45
N VAL A 780 30.29 12.59 15.49
CA VAL A 780 29.76 13.57 14.52
C VAL A 780 29.49 12.87 13.18
N LYS A 781 28.38 13.23 12.52
CA LYS A 781 27.98 12.74 11.19
C LYS A 781 28.17 13.87 10.19
N LEU A 782 28.94 13.65 9.12
CA LEU A 782 29.03 14.55 7.96
C LEU A 782 28.52 13.87 6.69
N GLU A 783 28.05 14.63 5.71
CA GLU A 783 27.63 14.13 4.39
C GLU A 783 28.37 14.88 3.28
N ARG A 784 29.17 14.16 2.47
CA ARG A 784 30.03 14.74 1.43
C ARG A 784 29.86 13.99 0.10
N PRO A 785 29.54 14.65 -1.02
CA PRO A 785 29.59 14.02 -2.34
C PRO A 785 31.05 13.80 -2.75
N LEU A 786 31.40 12.55 -3.04
CA LEU A 786 32.77 12.15 -3.42
C LEU A 786 32.95 12.16 -4.94
N ARG A 787 34.07 12.71 -5.40
CA ARG A 787 34.47 12.77 -6.82
C ARG A 787 35.00 11.43 -7.34
N ILE A 788 35.42 10.51 -6.46
CA ILE A 788 35.92 9.14 -6.78
C ILE A 788 35.11 8.39 -7.85
N ASN A 789 33.80 8.63 -7.97
CA ASN A 789 32.90 7.94 -8.90
C ASN A 789 32.96 8.45 -10.37
N SER A 790 33.88 9.36 -10.71
CA SER A 790 34.08 9.82 -12.10
C SER A 790 35.04 8.92 -12.88
N ASP A 791 34.67 8.57 -14.12
CA ASP A 791 35.44 7.70 -15.01
C ASP A 791 36.80 8.34 -15.42
N PRO A 792 37.95 7.67 -15.16
CA PRO A 792 39.27 8.23 -15.46
C PRO A 792 39.60 8.32 -16.96
N SER A 793 38.76 7.76 -17.85
CA SER A 793 38.97 7.82 -19.30
C SER A 793 38.67 9.18 -19.94
N ASN A 794 38.07 10.13 -19.21
CA ASN A 794 37.68 11.43 -19.77
C ASN A 794 38.23 12.64 -18.97
N PRO A 795 39.44 13.14 -19.30
CA PRO A 795 40.07 14.27 -18.62
C PRO A 795 39.29 15.59 -18.67
N SER A 796 38.35 15.75 -19.62
CA SER A 796 37.60 16.99 -19.81
C SER A 796 36.55 17.27 -18.72
N ALA A 797 36.23 16.28 -17.87
CA ALA A 797 35.23 16.40 -16.82
C ALA A 797 35.62 17.34 -15.65
N ASN A 798 36.91 17.68 -15.51
CA ASN A 798 37.42 18.51 -14.41
C ASN A 798 37.46 20.03 -14.73
N ALA A 799 37.00 20.45 -15.91
CA ALA A 799 36.89 21.86 -16.28
C ALA A 799 35.49 22.43 -15.97
N ILE A 800 35.43 23.73 -15.66
CA ILE A 800 34.18 24.41 -15.28
C ILE A 800 33.23 24.49 -16.48
N GLY A 801 32.17 23.68 -16.45
CA GLY A 801 31.00 23.81 -17.32
C GLY A 801 30.98 22.87 -18.54
N SER A 802 30.41 21.68 -18.39
CA SER A 802 29.97 20.83 -19.51
C SER A 802 28.61 20.18 -19.22
N ARG A 803 27.72 20.12 -20.23
CA ARG A 803 26.31 19.71 -20.11
C ARG A 803 26.07 18.30 -20.66
N THR A 804 26.49 17.23 -19.96
CA THR A 804 26.15 15.85 -20.36
C THR A 804 25.91 14.88 -19.19
N GLY A 805 24.66 14.43 -19.04
CA GLY A 805 24.28 13.03 -18.75
C GLY A 805 24.66 12.34 -17.42
N GLY A 806 25.48 12.94 -16.56
CA GLY A 806 25.93 12.31 -15.31
C GLY A 806 24.79 12.03 -14.32
N LYS A 807 24.75 10.82 -13.74
CA LYS A 807 23.87 10.52 -12.59
C LYS A 807 24.28 11.38 -11.39
N PRO A 808 23.33 11.95 -10.62
CA PRO A 808 23.67 12.66 -9.39
C PRO A 808 24.31 11.69 -8.38
N THR A 809 25.57 11.95 -8.00
CA THR A 809 26.27 11.22 -6.95
C THR A 809 25.58 11.45 -5.60
N ARG A 810 25.13 10.37 -4.95
CA ARG A 810 24.64 10.47 -3.56
C ARG A 810 25.78 10.94 -2.65
N PRO A 811 25.53 11.82 -1.67
CA PRO A 811 26.53 12.15 -0.67
C PRO A 811 26.84 10.90 0.17
N THR A 812 28.13 10.66 0.41
CA THR A 812 28.59 9.60 1.31
C THR A 812 28.56 10.13 2.74
N LYS A 813 28.05 9.32 3.67
CA LYS A 813 27.99 9.67 5.09
C LYS A 813 29.29 9.23 5.77
N PHE A 814 29.96 10.16 6.43
CA PHE A 814 31.16 9.93 7.22
C PHE A 814 30.83 10.02 8.70
N PHE A 815 31.36 9.07 9.47
CA PHE A 815 31.39 9.14 10.92
C PHE A 815 32.72 9.72 11.39
N ILE A 816 32.68 10.64 12.36
CA ILE A 816 33.85 11.26 12.96
C ILE A 816 33.82 10.97 14.46
N VAL A 817 34.94 10.46 14.99
CA VAL A 817 35.10 10.01 16.38
C VAL A 817 36.48 10.44 16.89
N ASP A 818 36.64 10.67 18.18
CA ASP A 818 37.90 10.99 18.86
C ASP A 818 38.49 9.83 19.67
N GLY A 819 37.64 9.03 20.32
CA GLY A 819 38.02 7.88 21.14
C GLY A 819 37.81 6.50 20.50
N THR A 820 38.69 5.55 20.81
CA THR A 820 38.59 4.14 20.35
C THR A 820 37.89 3.21 21.35
N SER A 821 37.42 3.72 22.49
CA SER A 821 36.79 2.94 23.57
C SER A 821 35.55 2.14 23.14
N SER A 822 34.82 2.60 22.12
CA SER A 822 33.63 1.92 21.57
C SER A 822 33.87 1.24 20.21
N PHE A 823 35.12 1.11 19.75
CA PHE A 823 35.42 0.50 18.44
C PHE A 823 35.33 -1.03 18.49
N LYS A 824 34.26 -1.59 17.88
CA LYS A 824 34.20 -3.02 17.57
C LYS A 824 35.32 -3.40 16.57
N PRO A 825 35.89 -4.63 16.61
CA PRO A 825 37.01 -5.02 15.73
C PRO A 825 36.77 -4.80 14.23
N GLU A 826 35.51 -4.86 13.77
CA GLU A 826 35.10 -4.59 12.39
C GLU A 826 35.25 -3.12 11.96
N TYR A 827 35.15 -2.17 12.89
CA TYR A 827 35.13 -0.72 12.57
C TYR A 827 36.50 -0.24 12.08
N TRP A 828 37.57 -0.92 12.46
CA TRP A 828 38.93 -0.71 11.94
C TRP A 828 39.05 -0.93 10.43
N ASN A 829 38.17 -1.74 9.83
CA ASN A 829 38.12 -1.93 8.38
C ASN A 829 37.37 -0.81 7.65
N ARG A 830 36.75 0.13 8.40
CA ARG A 830 36.01 1.30 7.89
C ARG A 830 36.77 2.61 8.10
N LEU A 831 37.90 2.58 8.81
CA LEU A 831 38.76 3.73 9.06
C LEU A 831 39.42 4.20 7.76
N VAL A 832 39.15 5.44 7.33
CA VAL A 832 39.70 6.01 6.09
C VAL A 832 40.79 7.05 6.36
N ALA A 833 40.71 7.80 7.46
CA ALA A 833 41.66 8.85 7.81
C ALA A 833 41.81 9.03 9.33
N VAL A 834 42.98 9.54 9.75
CA VAL A 834 43.35 9.80 11.14
C VAL A 834 44.05 11.16 11.22
N PHE A 835 43.48 12.10 11.97
CA PHE A 835 44.15 13.35 12.31
C PHE A 835 45.16 13.12 13.44
N THR A 836 46.33 13.77 13.35
CA THR A 836 47.42 13.61 14.32
C THR A 836 48.09 14.92 14.68
N THR A 837 48.62 15.01 15.91
CA THR A 837 49.44 16.12 16.42
C THR A 837 50.93 15.80 16.47
N GLY A 838 51.38 14.71 15.86
CA GLY A 838 52.78 14.25 15.91
C GLY A 838 53.16 13.45 17.17
N GLN A 839 52.24 13.31 18.12
CA GLN A 839 52.47 12.65 19.40
C GLN A 839 52.19 11.14 19.30
N THR A 840 53.22 10.30 19.45
CA THR A 840 53.10 8.83 19.34
C THR A 840 52.22 8.21 20.42
N TRP A 841 52.03 8.86 21.57
CA TRP A 841 51.13 8.35 22.62
C TRP A 841 49.67 8.28 22.18
N GLN A 842 49.25 9.10 21.19
CA GLN A 842 47.89 9.11 20.64
C GLN A 842 47.45 7.72 20.18
N PHE A 843 48.36 6.94 19.62
CA PHE A 843 48.05 5.66 18.97
C PHE A 843 48.07 4.46 19.94
N LYS A 844 48.37 4.66 21.23
CA LYS A 844 48.46 3.56 22.21
C LYS A 844 47.16 2.77 22.39
N SER A 845 46.01 3.41 22.17
CA SER A 845 44.67 2.78 22.23
C SER A 845 44.14 2.34 20.86
N TYR A 846 44.96 2.38 19.80
CA TYR A 846 44.56 2.04 18.44
C TYR A 846 45.01 0.61 18.10
N LYS A 847 44.28 -0.05 17.17
CA LYS A 847 44.62 -1.42 16.71
C LYS A 847 46.03 -1.52 16.11
N TRP A 848 46.48 -0.45 15.44
CA TRP A 848 47.84 -0.30 14.96
C TRP A 848 48.52 0.79 15.77
N THR A 849 49.33 0.39 16.75
CA THR A 849 50.02 1.30 17.67
C THR A 849 51.27 1.94 17.05
N SER A 850 51.83 1.33 16.00
CA SER A 850 52.98 1.87 15.28
C SER A 850 52.55 2.80 14.12
N PRO A 851 53.00 4.07 14.07
CA PRO A 851 52.57 5.02 13.04
C PRO A 851 52.82 4.55 11.59
N PRO A 852 54.00 3.94 11.24
CA PRO A 852 54.25 3.45 9.88
C PRO A 852 53.40 2.25 9.45
N GLU A 853 52.62 1.67 10.36
CA GLU A 853 51.66 0.60 10.10
C GLU A 853 50.24 1.15 10.03
N LEU A 854 49.86 2.00 10.98
CA LEU A 854 48.60 2.75 10.97
C LEU A 854 48.37 3.48 9.65
N PHE A 855 49.39 4.18 9.14
CA PHE A 855 49.29 4.95 7.90
C PHE A 855 49.38 4.13 6.60
N LYS A 856 49.55 2.80 6.69
CA LYS A 856 49.24 1.88 5.57
C LYS A 856 47.74 1.66 5.46
N HIS A 857 47.03 1.64 6.59
CA HIS A 857 45.61 1.31 6.68
C HIS A 857 44.68 2.54 6.61
N ALA A 858 45.11 3.70 7.08
CA ALA A 858 44.36 4.97 7.00
C ALA A 858 45.24 6.12 6.47
N THR A 859 44.66 7.20 5.95
CA THR A 859 45.41 8.42 5.57
C THR A 859 45.72 9.23 6.82
N GLY A 860 46.99 9.55 7.07
CA GLY A 860 47.36 10.47 8.14
C GLY A 860 47.16 11.92 7.71
N ILE A 861 46.65 12.75 8.62
CA ILE A 861 46.40 14.18 8.36
C ILE A 861 46.97 14.99 9.54
N TYR A 862 47.95 15.84 9.26
CA TYR A 862 48.47 16.82 10.21
C TYR A 862 47.93 18.22 9.84
N VAL A 863 47.43 18.95 10.85
CA VAL A 863 46.95 20.33 10.69
C VAL A 863 47.69 21.21 11.69
N GLY A 864 48.51 22.14 11.17
CA GLY A 864 49.26 23.12 11.94
C GLY A 864 48.93 24.56 11.54
N TRP A 865 49.58 25.54 12.16
CA TRP A 865 49.46 26.94 11.77
C TRP A 865 50.37 27.28 10.58
N ARG A 866 49.89 28.15 9.69
CA ARG A 866 50.68 28.69 8.57
C ARG A 866 51.84 29.53 9.10
N GLY A 867 53.06 29.14 8.73
CA GLY A 867 54.31 29.76 9.18
C GLY A 867 55.01 29.03 10.34
N GLU A 868 54.39 27.99 10.91
CA GLU A 868 55.05 27.11 11.87
C GLU A 868 55.66 25.88 11.19
N ASP A 869 56.73 25.37 11.79
CA ASP A 869 57.51 24.27 11.23
C ASP A 869 56.92 22.92 11.64
N VAL A 870 56.60 22.05 10.66
CA VAL A 870 55.97 20.74 10.93
C VAL A 870 56.86 19.90 11.87
N PRO A 871 56.31 19.27 12.94
CA PRO A 871 57.09 18.51 13.91
C PRO A 871 57.96 17.42 13.29
N SER A 872 59.16 17.20 13.85
CA SER A 872 60.13 16.23 13.33
C SER A 872 59.61 14.80 13.35
N GLN A 873 58.72 14.45 14.29
CA GLN A 873 58.02 13.16 14.32
C GLN A 873 57.15 12.96 13.09
N VAL A 874 56.38 13.99 12.69
CA VAL A 874 55.48 13.94 11.52
C VAL A 874 56.30 13.87 10.23
N LYS A 875 57.35 14.71 10.10
CA LYS A 875 58.32 14.63 9.00
C LYS A 875 58.94 13.23 8.88
N GLY A 876 59.22 12.57 10.02
CA GLY A 876 59.73 11.20 10.10
C GLY A 876 58.75 10.10 9.69
N TRP A 877 57.45 10.38 9.55
CA TRP A 877 56.45 9.42 9.06
C TRP A 877 56.28 9.42 7.53
N GLY A 878 56.93 10.37 6.83
CA GLY A 878 57.04 10.40 5.38
C GLY A 878 55.69 10.49 4.65
N ARG A 879 55.58 9.85 3.48
CA ARG A 879 54.39 9.90 2.59
C ARG A 879 53.12 9.23 3.15
N GLY A 880 53.07 8.90 4.44
CA GLY A 880 51.87 8.38 5.12
C GLY A 880 51.02 9.48 5.78
N VAL A 881 51.55 10.70 5.93
CA VAL A 881 50.86 11.83 6.57
C VAL A 881 50.95 13.08 5.72
N ASP A 882 49.79 13.57 5.28
CA ASP A 882 49.66 14.84 4.55
C ASP A 882 49.61 16.01 5.53
N ASN A 883 50.24 17.13 5.15
CA ASN A 883 50.48 18.27 6.02
C ASN A 883 49.74 19.51 5.52
N PHE A 884 48.86 20.05 6.35
CA PHE A 884 47.99 21.18 6.04
C PHE A 884 48.22 22.33 7.04
N ALA A 885 48.12 23.57 6.54
CA ALA A 885 48.50 24.77 7.29
C ALA A 885 47.41 25.86 7.23
N VAL A 886 46.74 26.07 8.37
CA VAL A 886 45.60 26.99 8.54
C VAL A 886 46.08 28.35 9.05
N GLU A 887 45.38 29.44 8.69
CA GLU A 887 45.75 30.79 9.15
C GLU A 887 45.23 31.05 10.58
N ARG A 888 46.00 31.82 11.38
CA ARG A 888 45.65 32.09 12.79
C ARG A 888 44.35 32.91 12.88
N TRP A 889 43.53 32.61 13.88
CA TRP A 889 42.25 33.29 14.10
C TRP A 889 42.45 34.77 14.47
N ASP A 890 41.79 35.65 13.73
CA ASP A 890 41.64 37.08 14.03
C ASP A 890 40.15 37.39 14.23
N GLU A 891 39.82 38.00 15.37
CA GLU A 891 38.46 38.38 15.75
C GLU A 891 37.94 39.56 14.92
N ARG A 892 38.81 40.47 14.46
CA ARG A 892 38.41 41.70 13.73
C ARG A 892 37.81 41.40 12.36
N ASN A 893 38.17 40.26 11.78
CA ASN A 893 37.62 39.73 10.53
C ASN A 893 36.70 38.51 10.74
N GLY A 894 36.33 38.22 11.99
CA GLY A 894 36.00 36.86 12.44
C GLY A 894 34.61 36.30 12.12
N VAL A 895 33.62 37.14 11.76
CA VAL A 895 32.20 36.69 11.63
C VAL A 895 31.58 36.99 10.27
N GLU A 896 31.84 38.17 9.67
CA GLU A 896 31.24 38.59 8.38
C GLU A 896 32.29 38.91 7.29
N GLY A 897 33.58 38.67 7.55
CA GLY A 897 34.68 39.05 6.65
C GLY A 897 34.93 38.08 5.50
N GLY A 898 34.83 38.57 4.25
CA GLY A 898 35.06 37.82 3.01
C GLY A 898 36.50 37.35 2.72
N GLY A 899 37.36 37.19 3.73
CA GLY A 899 38.79 36.86 3.59
C GLY A 899 39.13 35.37 3.61
N ARG A 900 38.29 34.50 4.18
CA ARG A 900 38.64 33.11 4.57
C ARG A 900 38.51 32.05 3.48
N TRP A 901 38.71 32.42 2.21
CA TRP A 901 38.72 31.45 1.11
C TRP A 901 39.83 30.40 1.24
N ARG A 902 40.90 30.70 1.98
CA ARG A 902 42.05 29.81 2.27
C ARG A 902 41.72 28.67 3.23
N ASP A 903 40.86 28.89 4.23
CA ASP A 903 40.37 27.80 5.11
C ASP A 903 39.67 26.73 4.24
N ARG A 904 38.87 27.18 3.26
CA ARG A 904 38.16 26.34 2.31
C ARG A 904 39.07 25.63 1.30
N GLU A 905 40.14 26.29 0.84
CA GLU A 905 41.19 25.69 0.01
C GLU A 905 41.87 24.53 0.76
N VAL A 906 42.25 24.75 2.02
CA VAL A 906 42.84 23.71 2.90
C VAL A 906 41.86 22.55 3.10
N VAL A 907 40.57 22.82 3.32
CA VAL A 907 39.53 21.79 3.52
C VAL A 907 39.27 20.96 2.25
N GLU A 908 39.26 21.57 1.05
CA GLU A 908 39.19 20.81 -0.21
C GLU A 908 40.46 19.98 -0.45
N GLY A 909 41.63 20.45 -0.03
CA GLY A 909 42.88 19.67 -0.02
C GLY A 909 42.81 18.44 0.91
N ILE A 910 42.32 18.63 2.14
CA ILE A 910 42.07 17.57 3.12
C ILE A 910 41.11 16.52 2.54
N TRP A 911 39.98 16.95 1.97
CA TRP A 911 39.04 16.03 1.32
C TRP A 911 39.66 15.29 0.13
N SER A 912 40.54 15.93 -0.64
CA SER A 912 41.23 15.30 -1.77
C SER A 912 42.19 14.17 -1.32
N ALA A 913 42.94 14.37 -0.24
CA ALA A 913 43.80 13.35 0.36
C ALA A 913 43.00 12.16 0.95
N ILE A 914 41.84 12.44 1.55
CA ILE A 914 40.90 11.41 2.01
C ILE A 914 40.34 10.62 0.81
N GLU A 915 39.91 11.29 -0.26
CA GLU A 915 39.37 10.64 -1.46
C GLU A 915 40.42 9.78 -2.19
N GLU A 916 41.67 10.25 -2.31
CA GLU A 916 42.76 9.45 -2.86
C GLU A 916 43.08 8.23 -1.98
N GLY A 917 43.18 8.39 -0.66
CA GLY A 917 43.39 7.28 0.27
C GLY A 917 42.25 6.25 0.25
N MET A 918 41.01 6.69 0.05
CA MET A 918 39.85 5.82 -0.15
C MET A 918 39.94 5.06 -1.49
N ARG A 919 40.27 5.76 -2.59
CA ARG A 919 40.46 5.20 -3.93
C ARG A 919 41.54 4.11 -3.94
N LEU A 920 42.71 4.39 -3.35
CA LEU A 920 43.83 3.44 -3.23
C LEU A 920 43.47 2.20 -2.40
N ARG A 921 42.54 2.32 -1.44
CA ARG A 921 42.01 1.21 -0.63
C ARG A 921 40.74 0.57 -1.22
N GLY A 922 40.43 0.83 -2.49
CA GLY A 922 39.37 0.16 -3.25
C GLY A 922 37.94 0.58 -2.92
N TRP A 923 37.75 1.71 -2.23
CA TRP A 923 36.41 2.29 -2.01
C TRP A 923 35.92 2.90 -3.33
N GLY A 924 34.68 2.57 -3.73
CA GLY A 924 34.09 2.99 -5.02
C GLY A 924 34.24 2.00 -6.18
N SER A 925 35.07 0.95 -6.04
CA SER A 925 35.36 -0.02 -7.12
C SER A 925 34.49 -1.31 -7.04
N LYS A 926 33.22 -1.22 -6.61
CA LYS A 926 32.31 -2.36 -6.40
C LYS A 926 30.85 -2.01 -6.71
#